data_AF-A0A1H6H7V0-F1
#
_entry.id   AF-A0A1H6H7V0-F1
#
_cell.length_a   1.000
_cell.length_b   1.000
_cell.length_c   1.000
_cell.angle_alpha   90.00
_cell.angle_beta   90.00
_cell.angle_gamma   90.00
#
_symmetry.space_group_name_H-M   'P 1'
#
loop_
_entity.id
_entity.type
_entity.pdbx_description
1 polymer ?
#
loop_
_entity_poly.entity_id
_entity_poly.type
_entity_poly.pdbx_seq_one_letter_code
_entity_poly.pdbx_strand_id
1 'polypeptide(L)'
;MAKNNLSTHRFQRKISDFCEVRLAPIASKRMLESIRPYLISLVVHRQPPPIANGRIDWTIIGQACGIEGELTAELKKALRPGLDAIIRWLGAPPAAEDIRSTRQRAKSNNAVRRKLETATFSKPRKILSDTPPVQSSSLPRGPEPKPISPFPEPLFEATNDPASFHDALIYQMRRFGESYWQLYRAVVRLGETFDEKTLLSWIQGKRVPRSLTSFEILSRIERRYRLAQGYFKAKLPHQSRSLYGHDMGDISAAERRRLAWHLPDDFSSLTFSKREEIIEWVRRVIISGSTDYRRYQAAASKQRYAIRFPGVTYGGGALSPRSQINPNSTGHNSETFEDPDLLSGVVDAPPRLAMEMADLIRFKTSTLTAIGFQRNGVWGEETASQKVEHLGLMFGALAASPAGVVKGRGVPLSQLTFGLLIFPGVWDWYLQWREQRRGFYTKWEEDMLMVAMALTRAEVGWIRQHPELLTKVQPIEGLIAPEEIEFAARDWHGACDAFHRHAANRSKEIQRVMRVHRDPFEPIMVILEADSPLAEYRKITDEILKRMPDENRYPRPAAEAVRSFLLLRLGLHLGLRQKNLRQLRLCPRGHFPTSERRLEDMKCGELRWSDRENGWEVLIPSVAFKNSGSSFFGQKPFRLILPDLLDLYKYLEAYIDRHRGVLLGSAKDPGTLFVKTVKTTSIDAAYDSTKFYEAWRTVIQRYGIYNPYTDRGAIKGLLPHGPHNLRDILATHILKQTGSYEQASYAIQDTPDVVQQHYGRFLPQDKAALAAKILNQVWEAA
;
A
#
# COMPACT_ATOMS: atom_id res chain seq x y z
N MET A 1 -10.73 -21.41 34.61
CA MET A 1 -9.52 -20.82 35.24
C MET A 1 -8.33 -20.66 34.30
N ALA A 2 -8.11 -21.54 33.30
CA ALA A 2 -6.97 -21.44 32.36
C ALA A 2 -6.86 -20.13 31.54
N LYS A 3 -7.99 -19.49 31.16
CA LYS A 3 -7.99 -18.24 30.36
C LYS A 3 -7.45 -17.00 31.12
N ASN A 4 -7.65 -16.93 32.43
CA ASN A 4 -7.11 -15.82 33.24
C ASN A 4 -5.59 -15.95 33.43
N ASN A 5 -5.07 -17.17 33.58
CA ASN A 5 -3.63 -17.42 33.72
C ASN A 5 -2.84 -17.06 32.46
N LEU A 6 -3.37 -17.36 31.26
CA LEU A 6 -2.77 -16.97 29.98
C LEU A 6 -2.72 -15.43 29.78
N SER A 7 -3.76 -14.72 30.21
CA SER A 7 -3.80 -13.24 30.17
C SER A 7 -2.76 -12.62 31.10
N THR A 8 -2.64 -13.15 32.33
CA THR A 8 -1.66 -12.69 33.33
C THR A 8 -0.22 -12.93 32.87
N HIS A 9 0.12 -14.11 32.35
CA HIS A 9 1.47 -14.39 31.83
C HIS A 9 1.85 -13.49 30.65
N ARG A 10 0.91 -13.23 29.73
CA ARG A 10 1.17 -12.32 28.60
C ARG A 10 1.39 -10.87 29.06
N PHE A 11 0.70 -10.44 30.12
CA PHE A 11 0.88 -9.11 30.68
C PHE A 11 2.18 -8.97 31.49
N GLN A 12 2.57 -10.01 32.25
CA GLN A 12 3.88 -10.06 32.91
C GLN A 12 5.03 -9.87 31.92
N ARG A 13 4.97 -10.54 30.75
CA ARG A 13 5.97 -10.37 29.68
C ARG A 13 6.05 -8.93 29.18
N LYS A 14 4.90 -8.27 28.97
CA LYS A 14 4.85 -6.85 28.58
C LYS A 14 5.46 -5.91 29.63
N ILE A 15 5.24 -6.18 30.92
CA ILE A 15 5.86 -5.41 32.02
C ILE A 15 7.37 -5.62 32.07
N SER A 16 7.84 -6.86 31.83
CA SER A 16 9.27 -7.14 31.71
C SER A 16 9.91 -6.40 30.53
N ASP A 17 9.28 -6.47 29.34
CA ASP A 17 9.76 -5.77 28.14
C ASP A 17 9.77 -4.24 28.34
N PHE A 18 8.77 -3.71 29.05
CA PHE A 18 8.72 -2.30 29.43
C PHE A 18 9.92 -1.91 30.31
N CYS A 19 10.27 -2.72 31.31
CA CYS A 19 11.43 -2.47 32.17
C CYS A 19 12.73 -2.42 31.35
N GLU A 20 12.93 -3.36 30.44
CA GLU A 20 14.12 -3.40 29.56
C GLU A 20 14.22 -2.17 28.64
N VAL A 21 13.12 -1.75 28.04
CA VAL A 21 13.14 -0.66 27.05
C VAL A 21 13.16 0.73 27.69
N ARG A 22 12.45 0.92 28.80
CA ARG A 22 12.19 2.25 29.38
C ARG A 22 12.98 2.54 30.66
N LEU A 23 13.30 1.53 31.45
CA LEU A 23 13.99 1.72 32.73
C LEU A 23 15.49 1.39 32.63
N ALA A 24 15.88 0.37 31.87
CA ALA A 24 17.28 0.00 31.72
C ALA A 24 18.22 1.14 31.23
N PRO A 25 17.79 2.08 30.35
CA PRO A 25 18.66 3.18 29.93
C PRO A 25 18.93 4.25 30.99
N ILE A 26 18.16 4.28 32.08
CA ILE A 26 18.16 5.37 33.08
C ILE A 26 18.29 4.89 34.53
N ALA A 27 18.27 3.57 34.76
CA ALA A 27 18.39 2.95 36.07
C ALA A 27 19.60 2.01 36.09
N SER A 28 20.27 1.89 37.23
CA SER A 28 21.36 0.93 37.39
C SER A 28 20.84 -0.51 37.30
N LYS A 29 21.71 -1.46 36.96
CA LYS A 29 21.36 -2.89 36.88
C LYS A 29 20.71 -3.39 38.19
N ARG A 30 21.24 -2.94 39.34
CA ARG A 30 20.70 -3.23 40.68
C ARG A 30 19.27 -2.71 40.86
N MET A 31 18.98 -1.47 40.44
CA MET A 31 17.63 -0.90 40.55
C MET A 31 16.63 -1.62 39.64
N LEU A 32 17.07 -2.03 38.44
CA LEU A 32 16.22 -2.75 37.50
C LEU A 32 15.86 -4.15 38.02
N GLU A 33 16.82 -4.80 38.70
CA GLU A 33 16.65 -6.09 39.38
C GLU A 33 15.71 -5.99 40.60
N SER A 34 15.52 -4.80 41.19
CA SER A 34 14.55 -4.58 42.27
C SER A 34 13.17 -4.13 41.79
N ILE A 35 13.09 -3.23 40.79
CA ILE A 35 11.82 -2.66 40.31
C ILE A 35 11.03 -3.68 39.48
N ARG A 36 11.70 -4.50 38.68
CA ARG A 36 11.03 -5.46 37.78
C ARG A 36 10.25 -6.53 38.56
N PRO A 37 10.82 -7.22 39.56
CA PRO A 37 10.06 -8.16 40.38
C PRO A 37 8.88 -7.52 41.10
N TYR A 38 9.02 -6.27 41.56
CA TYR A 38 7.95 -5.53 42.22
C TYR A 38 6.76 -5.26 41.27
N LEU A 39 7.01 -4.78 40.05
CA LEU A 39 5.92 -4.59 39.09
C LEU A 39 5.25 -5.90 38.67
N ILE A 40 6.04 -6.98 38.58
CA ILE A 40 5.51 -8.32 38.29
C ILE A 40 4.67 -8.83 39.46
N SER A 41 5.06 -8.58 40.71
CA SER A 41 4.29 -9.02 41.89
C SER A 41 2.93 -8.33 41.96
N LEU A 42 2.83 -7.03 41.63
CA LEU A 42 1.55 -6.33 41.50
C LEU A 42 0.62 -6.99 40.46
N VAL A 43 1.18 -7.49 39.36
CA VAL A 43 0.42 -8.21 38.33
C VAL A 43 0.00 -9.61 38.80
N VAL A 44 0.91 -10.35 39.44
CA VAL A 44 0.66 -11.72 39.96
C VAL A 44 -0.41 -11.69 41.03
N HIS A 45 -0.31 -10.77 41.99
CA HIS A 45 -1.25 -10.64 43.11
C HIS A 45 -2.46 -9.76 42.79
N ARG A 46 -2.53 -9.22 41.57
CA ARG A 46 -3.58 -8.32 41.08
C ARG A 46 -3.83 -7.13 42.01
N GLN A 47 -2.75 -6.57 42.57
CA GLN A 47 -2.82 -5.43 43.47
C GLN A 47 -2.53 -4.14 42.69
N PRO A 48 -3.32 -3.07 42.89
CA PRO A 48 -2.97 -1.77 42.36
C PRO A 48 -1.69 -1.26 43.06
N PRO A 49 -0.90 -0.41 42.39
CA PRO A 49 0.18 0.28 43.07
C PRO A 49 -0.36 1.15 44.22
N PRO A 50 0.43 1.43 45.26
CA PRO A 50 -0.03 2.21 46.40
C PRO A 50 -0.38 3.64 45.97
N ILE A 51 -1.57 4.09 46.39
CA ILE A 51 -2.11 5.42 46.06
C ILE A 51 -2.41 6.15 47.37
N ALA A 52 -1.83 7.35 47.54
CA ALA A 52 -2.10 8.26 48.64
C ALA A 52 -2.69 9.57 48.10
N ASN A 53 -3.82 10.03 48.66
CA ASN A 53 -4.54 11.23 48.22
C ASN A 53 -4.80 11.28 46.69
N GLY A 54 -5.13 10.14 46.09
CA GLY A 54 -5.40 10.02 44.65
C GLY A 54 -4.15 10.06 43.75
N ARG A 55 -2.94 10.08 44.31
CA ARG A 55 -1.66 10.07 43.58
C ARG A 55 -0.85 8.82 43.92
N ILE A 56 0.07 8.46 43.04
CA ILE A 56 0.97 7.32 43.27
C ILE A 56 1.87 7.64 44.46
N ASP A 57 1.88 6.76 45.45
CA ASP A 57 2.74 6.87 46.62
C ASP A 57 4.15 6.38 46.28
N TRP A 58 4.96 7.31 45.77
CA TRP A 58 6.35 7.04 45.39
C TRP A 58 7.22 6.67 46.59
N THR A 59 6.85 7.09 47.79
CA THR A 59 7.55 6.73 49.03
C THR A 59 7.40 5.24 49.29
N ILE A 60 6.17 4.72 49.33
CA ILE A 60 5.91 3.27 49.55
C ILE A 60 6.53 2.42 48.44
N ILE A 61 6.48 2.86 47.17
CA ILE A 61 7.14 2.15 46.07
C ILE A 61 8.66 2.12 46.26
N GLY A 62 9.25 3.22 46.72
CA GLY A 62 10.68 3.30 47.04
C GLY A 62 11.09 2.34 48.14
N GLN A 63 10.30 2.25 49.21
CA GLN A 63 10.52 1.32 50.31
C GLN A 63 10.40 -0.14 49.85
N ALA A 64 9.32 -0.45 49.12
CA ALA A 64 9.06 -1.80 48.61
C ALA A 64 10.11 -2.29 47.60
N CYS A 65 10.73 -1.37 46.86
CA CYS A 65 11.82 -1.66 45.93
C CYS A 65 13.22 -1.50 46.54
N GLY A 66 13.36 -1.01 47.78
CA GLY A 66 14.66 -0.75 48.41
C GLY A 66 15.50 0.36 47.73
N ILE A 67 14.85 1.35 47.12
CA ILE A 67 15.48 2.43 46.31
C ILE A 67 15.09 3.84 46.78
N GLU A 68 14.74 4.00 48.05
CA GLU A 68 14.23 5.25 48.63
C GLU A 68 15.11 6.47 48.33
N GLY A 69 16.44 6.31 48.38
CA GLY A 69 17.43 7.35 48.09
C GLY A 69 17.77 7.54 46.59
N GLU A 70 17.30 6.64 45.71
CA GLU A 70 17.69 6.59 44.30
C GLU A 70 16.53 6.92 43.33
N LEU A 71 15.36 7.25 43.88
CA LEU A 71 14.14 7.58 43.13
C LEU A 71 14.17 9.02 42.55
N THR A 72 14.95 9.20 41.47
CA THR A 72 15.03 10.48 40.76
C THR A 72 13.70 10.87 40.10
N ALA A 73 13.51 12.17 39.85
CA ALA A 73 12.30 12.67 39.18
C ALA A 73 12.16 12.17 37.73
N GLU A 74 13.28 11.80 37.09
CA GLU A 74 13.32 11.18 35.76
C GLU A 74 12.88 9.72 35.82
N LEU A 75 13.34 8.98 36.85
CA LEU A 75 12.92 7.61 37.06
C LEU A 75 11.43 7.51 37.41
N LYS A 76 10.90 8.39 38.27
CA LYS A 76 9.45 8.46 38.56
C LYS A 76 8.63 8.68 37.29
N LYS A 77 9.06 9.61 36.43
CA LYS A 77 8.42 9.89 35.14
C LYS A 77 8.47 8.68 34.20
N ALA A 78 9.57 7.94 34.19
CA ALA A 78 9.73 6.75 33.37
C ALA A 78 8.98 5.52 33.91
N LEU A 79 8.80 5.41 35.23
CA LEU A 79 8.08 4.32 35.88
C LEU A 79 6.55 4.48 35.77
N ARG A 80 6.06 5.74 35.75
CA ARG A 80 4.63 6.08 35.73
C ARG A 80 3.81 5.35 34.66
N PRO A 81 4.24 5.26 33.37
CA PRO A 81 3.47 4.56 32.35
C PRO A 81 3.28 3.06 32.64
N GLY A 82 4.24 2.42 33.33
CA GLY A 82 4.14 1.01 33.74
C GLY A 82 3.10 0.83 34.84
N LEU A 83 3.09 1.70 35.84
CA LEU A 83 2.10 1.69 36.93
C LEU A 83 0.69 2.02 36.40
N ASP A 84 0.55 2.99 35.51
CA ASP A 84 -0.73 3.33 34.85
C ASP A 84 -1.24 2.19 33.94
N ALA A 85 -0.33 1.42 33.34
CA ALA A 85 -0.71 0.21 32.60
C ALA A 85 -1.26 -0.88 33.54
N ILE A 86 -0.68 -1.06 34.73
CA ILE A 86 -1.18 -2.00 35.74
C ILE A 86 -2.55 -1.55 36.27
N ILE A 87 -2.73 -0.26 36.61
CA ILE A 87 -4.02 0.31 37.04
C ILE A 87 -5.10 0.07 35.98
N ARG A 88 -4.80 0.36 34.70
CA ARG A 88 -5.73 0.13 33.58
C ARG A 88 -6.04 -1.35 33.37
N TRP A 89 -5.05 -2.24 33.50
CA TRP A 89 -5.24 -3.68 33.36
C TRP A 89 -6.11 -4.25 34.49
N LEU A 90 -6.02 -3.70 35.70
CA LEU A 90 -6.86 -4.06 36.83
C LEU A 90 -8.28 -3.45 36.77
N GLY A 91 -8.51 -2.47 35.89
CA GLY A 91 -9.77 -1.72 35.83
C GLY A 91 -9.95 -0.74 37.00
N ALA A 92 -8.85 -0.35 37.66
CA ALA A 92 -8.87 0.57 38.79
C ALA A 92 -8.94 2.06 38.34
N PRO A 93 -9.43 2.98 39.18
CA PRO A 93 -9.48 4.41 38.87
C PRO A 93 -8.08 4.99 38.57
N PRO A 94 -7.93 5.89 37.58
CA PRO A 94 -6.65 6.47 37.22
C PRO A 94 -6.10 7.37 38.35
N ALA A 95 -4.80 7.28 38.61
CA ALA A 95 -4.13 8.18 39.55
C ALA A 95 -3.99 9.60 38.96
N ALA A 96 -4.14 10.64 39.79
CA ALA A 96 -3.98 12.04 39.42
C ALA A 96 -2.52 12.40 39.03
N GLU A 97 -2.34 13.50 38.30
CA GLU A 97 -1.03 13.99 37.85
C GLU A 97 -0.21 14.66 38.99
N ASP A 98 1.12 14.50 38.93
CA ASP A 98 2.07 15.13 39.85
C ASP A 98 2.42 16.55 39.34
N ILE A 99 1.90 17.60 39.98
CA ILE A 99 2.20 19.00 39.65
C ILE A 99 3.64 19.35 40.06
N ARG A 100 4.50 19.75 39.10
CA ARG A 100 5.83 20.31 39.39
C ARG A 100 5.74 21.80 39.77
N SER A 101 6.55 22.17 40.75
CA SER A 101 6.75 23.52 41.29
C SER A 101 7.24 24.53 40.26
N THR A 102 6.69 25.74 40.35
CA THR A 102 6.89 26.89 39.45
C THR A 102 8.28 27.50 39.68
N ARG A 103 9.15 27.55 38.65
CA ARG A 103 10.31 28.44 38.61
C ARG A 103 9.96 29.72 37.85
N GLN A 104 10.12 30.85 38.52
CA GLN A 104 9.93 32.20 37.97
C GLN A 104 11.14 32.66 37.12
N ARG A 105 10.80 33.42 36.07
CA ARG A 105 11.50 34.55 35.42
C ARG A 105 12.85 34.33 34.70
N ALA A 106 12.85 34.70 33.41
CA ALA A 106 13.64 35.85 32.93
C ALA A 106 12.89 36.55 31.77
N LYS A 107 12.84 37.89 31.86
CA LYS A 107 12.22 38.81 30.89
C LYS A 107 13.18 39.03 29.71
N SER A 108 12.65 39.21 28.50
CA SER A 108 13.24 40.17 27.55
C SER A 108 12.13 41.01 26.93
N ASN A 109 12.29 42.33 27.03
CA ASN A 109 11.46 43.34 26.41
C ASN A 109 11.94 43.55 24.97
N ASN A 110 11.03 43.72 24.03
CA ASN A 110 11.00 44.95 23.24
C ASN A 110 9.63 45.16 22.59
N ALA A 111 9.08 46.35 22.87
CA ALA A 111 7.90 46.95 22.25
C ALA A 111 8.17 47.21 20.74
N VAL A 112 7.17 47.35 19.86
CA VAL A 112 6.38 48.58 19.68
C VAL A 112 5.02 48.24 19.05
N ARG A 113 3.91 48.70 19.67
CA ARG A 113 2.77 49.26 18.94
C ARG A 113 1.95 50.20 19.84
N ARG A 114 1.60 51.33 19.23
CA ARG A 114 1.11 52.60 19.79
C ARG A 114 -0.37 52.51 20.19
N LYS A 115 -0.71 53.20 21.30
CA LYS A 115 -1.98 53.36 22.02
C LYS A 115 -3.07 54.17 21.27
N LEU A 116 -4.33 53.98 21.68
CA LEU A 116 -5.30 54.97 22.23
C LEU A 116 -6.45 54.15 22.88
N GLU A 117 -6.56 54.00 24.22
CA GLU A 117 -7.32 54.79 25.25
C GLU A 117 -8.83 54.90 24.97
N THR A 118 -9.78 54.53 25.87
CA THR A 118 -10.05 54.95 27.28
C THR A 118 -10.88 53.88 28.06
N ALA A 119 -10.53 53.48 29.29
CA ALA A 119 -11.05 53.90 30.63
C ALA A 119 -12.53 53.46 30.93
N THR A 120 -12.96 52.89 32.06
CA THR A 120 -12.56 52.91 33.49
C THR A 120 -13.22 51.79 34.34
N PHE A 121 -12.51 51.34 35.40
CA PHE A 121 -12.86 50.92 36.80
C PHE A 121 -14.28 50.40 37.17
N SER A 122 -14.52 49.48 38.13
CA SER A 122 -13.94 49.31 39.49
C SER A 122 -14.43 47.99 40.18
N LYS A 123 -13.68 47.54 41.20
CA LYS A 123 -13.95 46.41 42.14
C LYS A 123 -15.23 46.62 43.01
N PRO A 124 -15.69 45.60 43.79
CA PRO A 124 -15.46 45.69 45.24
C PRO A 124 -15.28 44.36 46.02
N ARG A 125 -14.95 44.55 47.31
CA ARG A 125 -14.61 43.63 48.42
C ARG A 125 -15.86 43.28 49.25
N LYS A 126 -15.79 42.18 50.02
CA LYS A 126 -16.76 41.70 51.05
C LYS A 126 -16.97 42.71 52.21
N ILE A 127 -18.16 42.68 52.85
CA ILE A 127 -18.43 42.35 54.30
C ILE A 127 -19.85 42.83 54.73
N LEU A 128 -20.57 41.88 55.36
CA LEU A 128 -21.64 41.85 56.40
C LEU A 128 -22.65 42.99 56.70
N SER A 129 -23.85 42.48 57.02
CA SER A 129 -24.87 42.83 58.05
C SER A 129 -26.00 43.83 57.80
N ASP A 130 -27.19 43.29 58.12
CA ASP A 130 -28.45 43.85 58.64
C ASP A 130 -29.47 44.55 57.73
N THR A 131 -30.54 43.77 57.47
CA THR A 131 -31.99 44.06 57.26
C THR A 131 -32.52 45.50 57.29
N PRO A 132 -33.73 45.77 56.74
CA PRO A 132 -34.38 45.28 55.50
C PRO A 132 -34.93 46.47 54.66
N PRO A 133 -35.21 46.33 53.35
CA PRO A 133 -36.61 46.53 52.95
C PRO A 133 -37.07 45.77 51.68
N VAL A 134 -38.35 45.40 51.72
CA VAL A 134 -39.41 45.64 50.71
C VAL A 134 -38.96 45.94 49.27
N GLN A 135 -39.35 45.01 48.40
CA GLN A 135 -39.76 45.13 46.98
C GLN A 135 -39.16 46.25 46.12
N SER A 136 -38.31 45.85 45.17
CA SER A 136 -38.28 46.48 43.84
C SER A 136 -38.27 45.39 42.75
N SER A 137 -39.04 45.68 41.72
CA SER A 137 -39.50 44.80 40.64
C SER A 137 -38.37 44.19 39.80
N SER A 138 -38.32 42.86 39.77
CA SER A 138 -37.53 42.14 38.77
C SER A 138 -38.23 42.17 37.41
N LEU A 139 -37.53 42.71 36.39
CA LEU A 139 -37.84 42.49 34.99
C LEU A 139 -37.91 40.97 34.66
N PRO A 140 -38.70 40.56 33.65
CA PRO A 140 -39.07 39.16 33.46
C PRO A 140 -37.85 38.30 33.11
N ARG A 141 -37.63 37.22 33.87
CA ARG A 141 -36.83 36.08 33.39
C ARG A 141 -37.47 35.61 32.09
N GLY A 142 -36.68 35.49 31.03
CA GLY A 142 -37.12 34.79 29.82
C GLY A 142 -37.70 33.41 30.19
N PRO A 143 -38.65 32.89 29.39
CA PRO A 143 -39.39 31.68 29.74
C PRO A 143 -38.44 30.55 30.13
N GLU A 144 -38.75 29.87 31.23
CA GLU A 144 -37.97 28.72 31.68
C GLU A 144 -37.81 27.72 30.53
N PRO A 145 -36.61 27.17 30.30
CA PRO A 145 -36.40 26.23 29.21
C PRO A 145 -37.35 25.04 29.38
N LYS A 146 -38.16 24.78 28.35
CA LYS A 146 -39.14 23.68 28.35
C LYS A 146 -38.49 22.37 28.87
N PRO A 147 -39.18 21.62 29.73
CA PRO A 147 -38.68 20.35 30.23
C PRO A 147 -38.35 19.41 29.06
N ILE A 148 -37.16 18.83 29.10
CA ILE A 148 -36.67 17.93 28.05
C ILE A 148 -37.30 16.56 28.28
N SER A 149 -38.40 16.25 27.60
CA SER A 149 -38.95 14.88 27.55
C SER A 149 -37.93 13.95 26.87
N PRO A 150 -37.65 12.73 27.36
CA PRO A 150 -36.74 11.79 26.70
C PRO A 150 -37.27 11.28 25.36
N PHE A 151 -38.59 11.24 25.18
CA PHE A 151 -39.28 10.83 23.95
C PHE A 151 -40.39 11.85 23.63
N PRO A 152 -40.15 12.82 22.74
CA PRO A 152 -41.20 13.77 22.32
C PRO A 152 -42.27 13.07 21.48
N GLU A 153 -43.52 13.52 21.60
CA GLU A 153 -44.61 13.07 20.72
C GLU A 153 -44.55 13.82 19.38
N PRO A 154 -44.83 13.15 18.24
CA PRO A 154 -44.81 13.78 16.94
C PRO A 154 -46.00 14.74 16.78
N LEU A 155 -45.76 15.90 16.17
CA LEU A 155 -46.80 16.88 15.80
C LEU A 155 -47.64 16.40 14.60
N PHE A 156 -47.10 15.51 13.78
CA PHE A 156 -47.77 14.94 12.61
C PHE A 156 -47.19 13.56 12.24
N GLU A 157 -47.98 12.77 11.53
CA GLU A 157 -47.56 11.45 11.04
C GLU A 157 -46.55 11.54 9.91
N ALA A 158 -45.60 10.60 9.88
CA ALA A 158 -44.53 10.64 8.89
C ALA A 158 -45.06 10.26 7.50
N THR A 159 -45.24 11.26 6.62
CA THR A 159 -45.75 11.07 5.25
C THR A 159 -44.66 11.03 4.18
N ASN A 160 -43.48 11.57 4.47
CA ASN A 160 -42.33 11.61 3.55
C ASN A 160 -41.07 11.06 4.21
N ASP A 161 -40.22 10.39 3.42
CA ASP A 161 -38.87 9.97 3.84
C ASP A 161 -37.78 10.61 2.94
N PRO A 162 -37.21 11.77 3.32
CA PRO A 162 -36.23 12.45 2.50
C PRO A 162 -34.97 11.60 2.23
N ALA A 163 -34.42 11.67 1.02
CA ALA A 163 -33.25 10.87 0.63
C ALA A 163 -31.94 11.33 1.29
N SER A 164 -31.78 12.64 1.53
CA SER A 164 -30.55 13.21 2.09
C SER A 164 -30.59 13.30 3.63
N PHE A 165 -29.44 13.13 4.28
CA PHE A 165 -29.30 13.28 5.73
C PHE A 165 -29.77 14.65 6.24
N HIS A 166 -29.45 15.72 5.49
CA HIS A 166 -29.80 17.08 5.86
C HIS A 166 -31.32 17.27 5.90
N ASP A 167 -31.99 16.87 4.82
CA ASP A 167 -33.44 17.01 4.69
C ASP A 167 -34.15 16.12 5.71
N ALA A 168 -33.66 14.90 5.93
CA ALA A 168 -34.21 13.99 6.92
C ALA A 168 -34.07 14.52 8.34
N LEU A 169 -32.92 15.12 8.70
CA LEU A 169 -32.72 15.71 10.03
C LEU A 169 -33.68 16.90 10.26
N ILE A 170 -33.81 17.80 9.28
CA ILE A 170 -34.74 18.94 9.35
C ILE A 170 -36.19 18.43 9.45
N TYR A 171 -36.55 17.45 8.63
CA TYR A 171 -37.89 16.87 8.61
C TYR A 171 -38.26 16.28 9.97
N GLN A 172 -37.37 15.47 10.57
CA GLN A 172 -37.63 14.88 11.88
C GLN A 172 -37.67 15.95 12.99
N MET A 173 -36.79 16.95 12.96
CA MET A 173 -36.87 18.07 13.92
C MET A 173 -38.20 18.83 13.82
N ARG A 174 -38.71 19.07 12.60
CA ARG A 174 -40.03 19.68 12.37
C ARG A 174 -41.16 18.78 12.86
N ARG A 175 -41.06 17.46 12.60
CA ARG A 175 -42.03 16.47 13.07
C ARG A 175 -42.20 16.50 14.59
N PHE A 176 -41.13 16.69 15.35
CA PHE A 176 -41.19 16.74 16.81
C PHE A 176 -41.23 18.17 17.39
N GLY A 177 -41.34 19.20 16.55
CA GLY A 177 -41.42 20.59 16.98
C GLY A 177 -40.18 21.11 17.72
N GLU A 178 -39.02 20.50 17.49
CA GLU A 178 -37.79 20.81 18.22
C GLU A 178 -36.91 21.81 17.48
N SER A 179 -36.45 22.82 18.22
CA SER A 179 -35.35 23.68 17.78
C SER A 179 -33.99 22.96 17.89
N TYR A 180 -32.99 23.44 17.15
CA TYR A 180 -31.64 22.86 17.21
C TYR A 180 -31.05 22.88 18.63
N TRP A 181 -31.36 23.92 19.40
CA TRP A 181 -30.82 24.11 20.75
C TRP A 181 -31.49 23.18 21.76
N GLN A 182 -32.79 22.93 21.61
CA GLN A 182 -33.52 21.91 22.39
C GLN A 182 -32.98 20.52 22.09
N LEU A 183 -32.81 20.18 20.80
CA LEU A 183 -32.23 18.91 20.39
C LEU A 183 -30.82 18.73 20.97
N TYR A 184 -29.96 19.75 20.85
CA TYR A 184 -28.61 19.73 21.40
C TYR A 184 -28.58 19.43 22.90
N ARG A 185 -29.38 20.16 23.69
CA ARG A 185 -29.47 19.92 25.14
C ARG A 185 -30.04 18.54 25.51
N ALA A 186 -30.86 17.96 24.65
CA ALA A 186 -31.46 16.66 24.89
C ALA A 186 -30.50 15.50 24.66
N VAL A 187 -29.51 15.66 23.76
CA VAL A 187 -28.65 14.55 23.31
C VAL A 187 -27.22 14.59 23.86
N VAL A 188 -26.76 15.75 24.33
CA VAL A 188 -25.43 15.93 24.92
C VAL A 188 -25.50 15.74 26.44
N ARG A 189 -24.63 14.90 27.01
CA ARG A 189 -24.56 14.63 28.46
C ARG A 189 -23.56 15.56 29.17
N LEU A 190 -23.72 15.71 30.49
CA LEU A 190 -22.77 16.42 31.35
C LEU A 190 -21.36 15.79 31.22
N GLY A 191 -20.37 16.61 30.84
CA GLY A 191 -18.97 16.18 30.65
C GLY A 191 -18.57 15.84 29.21
N GLU A 192 -19.50 15.86 28.25
CA GLU A 192 -19.19 15.64 26.84
C GLU A 192 -18.79 16.94 26.13
N THR A 193 -17.80 16.89 25.24
CA THR A 193 -17.24 18.07 24.52
C THR A 193 -17.85 18.28 23.14
N PHE A 194 -19.11 17.90 22.90
CA PHE A 194 -19.75 18.06 21.59
C PHE A 194 -20.18 19.52 21.38
N ASP A 195 -19.66 20.20 20.35
CA ASP A 195 -19.92 21.63 20.08
C ASP A 195 -21.30 21.85 19.41
N GLU A 196 -22.11 22.77 19.95
CA GLU A 196 -23.42 23.16 19.40
C GLU A 196 -23.37 23.59 17.93
N LYS A 197 -22.26 24.23 17.50
CA LYS A 197 -22.06 24.66 16.10
C LYS A 197 -21.98 23.47 15.15
N THR A 198 -21.62 22.29 15.64
CA THR A 198 -21.55 21.07 14.84
C THR A 198 -22.95 20.63 14.42
N LEU A 199 -23.91 20.58 15.35
CA LEU A 199 -25.31 20.23 15.05
C LEU A 199 -25.93 21.26 14.11
N LEU A 200 -25.68 22.55 14.34
CA LEU A 200 -26.14 23.63 13.45
C LEU A 200 -25.58 23.46 12.03
N SER A 201 -24.31 23.09 11.89
CA SER A 201 -23.69 22.85 10.57
C SER A 201 -24.25 21.62 9.84
N TRP A 202 -24.81 20.64 10.56
CA TRP A 202 -25.54 19.50 9.98
C TRP A 202 -26.90 19.95 9.46
N ILE A 203 -27.62 20.73 10.27
CA ILE A 203 -28.91 21.33 9.90
C ILE A 203 -28.76 22.32 8.75
N GLN A 204 -27.61 22.97 8.56
CA GLN A 204 -27.34 23.83 7.40
C GLN A 204 -26.81 23.08 6.16
N GLY A 205 -26.64 21.75 6.24
CA GLY A 205 -26.10 20.94 5.14
C GLY A 205 -24.59 21.10 4.89
N LYS A 206 -23.93 22.04 5.57
CA LYS A 206 -22.49 22.34 5.41
C LYS A 206 -21.59 21.18 5.84
N ARG A 207 -21.94 20.44 6.90
CA ARG A 207 -21.18 19.28 7.40
C ARG A 207 -22.08 18.07 7.62
N VAL A 208 -21.45 16.92 7.79
CA VAL A 208 -22.10 15.66 8.19
C VAL A 208 -21.34 15.04 9.37
N PRO A 209 -21.99 14.21 10.18
CA PRO A 209 -21.35 13.37 11.19
C PRO A 209 -20.16 12.59 10.62
N ARG A 210 -19.01 12.60 11.32
CA ARG A 210 -17.75 11.95 10.86
C ARG A 210 -16.93 11.25 11.94
N SER A 211 -17.20 11.52 13.22
CA SER A 211 -16.51 10.88 14.36
C SER A 211 -17.42 9.87 15.04
N LEU A 212 -16.81 8.94 15.81
CA LEU A 212 -17.57 8.04 16.69
C LEU A 212 -18.51 8.82 17.62
N THR A 213 -18.01 9.92 18.20
CA THR A 213 -18.82 10.82 19.04
C THR A 213 -20.00 11.42 18.28
N SER A 214 -19.82 11.82 17.02
CA SER A 214 -20.92 12.36 16.19
C SER A 214 -21.97 11.29 15.89
N PHE A 215 -21.55 10.05 15.66
CA PHE A 215 -22.47 8.93 15.38
C PHE A 215 -23.20 8.48 16.64
N GLU A 216 -22.57 8.54 17.80
CA GLU A 216 -23.25 8.30 19.07
C GLU A 216 -24.34 9.34 19.32
N ILE A 217 -24.08 10.61 18.99
CA ILE A 217 -25.11 11.66 19.00
C ILE A 217 -26.24 11.32 18.02
N LEU A 218 -25.95 10.88 16.79
CA LEU A 218 -27.00 10.43 15.86
C LEU A 218 -27.84 9.30 16.43
N SER A 219 -27.22 8.26 17.01
CA SER A 219 -27.96 7.14 17.62
C SER A 219 -28.85 7.58 18.77
N ARG A 220 -28.45 8.64 19.52
CA ARG A 220 -29.31 9.26 20.54
C ARG A 220 -30.48 10.01 19.93
N ILE A 221 -30.27 10.74 18.82
CA ILE A 221 -31.35 11.40 18.07
C ILE A 221 -32.34 10.35 17.50
N GLU A 222 -31.83 9.27 16.89
CA GLU A 222 -32.64 8.17 16.36
C GLU A 222 -33.51 7.55 17.46
N ARG A 223 -32.91 7.23 18.62
CA ARG A 223 -33.64 6.69 19.76
C ARG A 223 -34.70 7.65 20.29
N ARG A 224 -34.36 8.93 20.42
CA ARG A 224 -35.28 9.99 20.86
C ARG A 224 -36.51 10.08 19.97
N TYR A 225 -36.30 10.04 18.66
CA TYR A 225 -37.37 10.12 17.65
C TYR A 225 -38.01 8.77 17.28
N ARG A 226 -37.64 7.69 18.00
CA ARG A 226 -38.12 6.31 17.74
C ARG A 226 -37.93 5.88 16.28
N LEU A 227 -36.81 6.28 15.67
CA LEU A 227 -36.41 5.90 14.32
C LEU A 227 -35.66 4.57 14.34
N ALA A 228 -35.65 3.87 13.20
CA ALA A 228 -34.84 2.68 13.03
C ALA A 228 -33.35 3.00 13.24
N GLN A 229 -32.62 2.09 13.90
CA GLN A 229 -31.20 2.27 14.15
C GLN A 229 -30.43 2.41 12.83
N GLY A 230 -29.65 3.47 12.68
CA GLY A 230 -28.91 3.77 11.45
C GLY A 230 -29.72 4.49 10.38
N TYR A 231 -30.95 4.95 10.66
CA TYR A 231 -31.77 5.75 9.75
C TYR A 231 -31.02 6.97 9.18
N PHE A 232 -30.38 7.77 10.02
CA PHE A 232 -29.65 8.95 9.54
C PHE A 232 -28.37 8.57 8.82
N LYS A 233 -27.72 7.49 9.27
CA LYS A 233 -26.51 6.95 8.63
C LYS A 233 -26.77 6.50 7.20
N ALA A 234 -27.88 5.82 6.95
CA ALA A 234 -28.28 5.38 5.60
C ALA A 234 -28.45 6.57 4.62
N LYS A 235 -28.71 7.77 5.14
CA LYS A 235 -28.91 8.99 4.35
C LYS A 235 -27.65 9.86 4.27
N LEU A 236 -26.53 9.42 4.87
CA LEU A 236 -25.26 10.12 4.75
C LEU A 236 -24.67 9.93 3.34
N PRO A 237 -24.08 10.97 2.74
CA PRO A 237 -23.47 10.91 1.41
C PRO A 237 -22.22 10.00 1.34
N HIS A 238 -21.79 9.44 2.47
CA HIS A 238 -20.59 8.59 2.53
C HIS A 238 -20.75 7.48 3.58
N GLN A 239 -21.69 6.56 3.33
CA GLN A 239 -21.94 5.40 4.21
C GLN A 239 -20.72 4.49 4.42
N SER A 240 -19.77 4.51 3.47
CA SER A 240 -18.57 3.67 3.46
C SER A 240 -17.34 4.28 4.15
N ARG A 241 -17.43 5.51 4.71
CA ARG A 241 -16.28 6.13 5.36
C ARG A 241 -16.16 5.67 6.79
N SER A 242 -15.00 5.15 7.14
CA SER A 242 -14.73 4.75 8.51
C SER A 242 -14.65 5.95 9.43
N LEU A 243 -15.22 5.78 10.62
CA LEU A 243 -15.27 6.82 11.64
C LEU A 243 -13.86 7.13 12.14
N TYR A 244 -13.57 8.40 12.36
CA TYR A 244 -12.33 8.80 13.02
C TYR A 244 -12.51 8.78 14.54
N GLY A 245 -11.48 8.32 15.27
CA GLY A 245 -11.46 8.28 16.73
C GLY A 245 -11.37 6.88 17.36
N HIS A 246 -11.23 5.80 16.58
CA HIS A 246 -11.00 4.48 17.14
C HIS A 246 -9.70 4.44 17.95
N ASP A 247 -9.78 4.04 19.22
CA ASP A 247 -8.59 3.71 20.02
C ASP A 247 -8.02 2.37 19.54
N MET A 248 -6.90 2.47 18.81
CA MET A 248 -6.18 1.36 18.19
C MET A 248 -4.86 1.07 18.93
N GLY A 249 -4.65 1.62 20.13
CA GLY A 249 -3.38 1.48 20.86
C GLY A 249 -2.15 1.95 20.07
N ASP A 250 -1.06 1.16 20.11
CA ASP A 250 0.26 1.48 19.54
C ASP A 250 0.37 1.29 18.01
N ILE A 251 -0.74 1.31 17.26
CA ILE A 251 -0.69 1.22 15.79
C ILE A 251 -0.20 2.55 15.20
N SER A 252 0.73 2.51 14.24
CA SER A 252 1.26 3.71 13.58
C SER A 252 0.18 4.49 12.81
N ALA A 253 0.34 5.81 12.67
CA ALA A 253 -0.61 6.64 11.91
C ALA A 253 -0.71 6.25 10.41
N ALA A 254 0.35 5.67 9.84
CA ALA A 254 0.33 5.16 8.48
C ALA A 254 -0.52 3.89 8.35
N GLU A 255 -0.38 2.98 9.31
CA GLU A 255 -1.15 1.74 9.34
C GLU A 255 -2.62 1.98 9.69
N ARG A 256 -2.92 2.87 10.65
CA ARG A 256 -4.31 3.27 10.95
C ARG A 256 -5.05 3.75 9.71
N ARG A 257 -4.39 4.52 8.83
CA ARG A 257 -5.00 5.00 7.57
C ARG A 257 -5.32 3.87 6.59
N ARG A 258 -4.50 2.81 6.54
CA ARG A 258 -4.75 1.63 5.70
C ARG A 258 -5.87 0.78 6.29
N LEU A 259 -5.89 0.59 7.61
CA LEU A 259 -6.91 -0.19 8.30
C LEU A 259 -8.28 0.49 8.24
N ALA A 260 -8.33 1.81 8.40
CA ALA A 260 -9.55 2.58 8.61
C ALA A 260 -10.69 2.09 7.72
N TRP A 261 -10.53 2.11 6.38
CA TRP A 261 -11.55 1.75 5.39
C TRP A 261 -12.20 0.36 5.61
N HIS A 262 -11.47 -0.56 6.23
CA HIS A 262 -11.85 -1.95 6.40
C HIS A 262 -12.37 -2.30 7.80
N LEU A 263 -12.45 -1.32 8.71
CA LEU A 263 -13.03 -1.51 10.04
C LEU A 263 -14.54 -1.24 10.02
N PRO A 264 -15.34 -2.01 10.79
CA PRO A 264 -16.74 -1.73 10.97
C PRO A 264 -16.96 -0.46 11.78
N ASP A 265 -18.13 0.15 11.63
CA ASP A 265 -18.40 1.45 12.26
C ASP A 265 -18.55 1.33 13.78
N ASP A 266 -18.97 0.17 14.29
CA ASP A 266 -19.07 -0.18 15.71
C ASP A 266 -17.75 -0.76 16.29
N PHE A 267 -16.64 -0.71 15.53
CA PHE A 267 -15.39 -1.37 15.91
C PHE A 267 -14.92 -1.03 17.33
N SER A 268 -15.10 0.22 17.77
CA SER A 268 -14.69 0.67 19.11
C SER A 268 -15.53 0.10 20.26
N SER A 269 -16.79 -0.27 20.02
CA SER A 269 -17.65 -0.92 21.01
C SER A 269 -17.43 -2.43 21.09
N LEU A 270 -16.68 -3.02 20.16
CA LEU A 270 -16.38 -4.45 20.18
C LEU A 270 -15.40 -4.84 21.29
N THR A 271 -15.52 -6.08 21.76
CA THR A 271 -14.58 -6.66 22.73
C THR A 271 -13.15 -6.62 22.18
N PHE A 272 -12.15 -6.53 23.06
CA PHE A 272 -10.74 -6.51 22.65
C PHE A 272 -10.38 -7.71 21.75
N SER A 273 -10.87 -8.91 22.10
CA SER A 273 -10.65 -10.11 21.30
C SER A 273 -11.19 -9.99 19.87
N LYS A 274 -12.39 -9.39 19.71
CA LYS A 274 -13.00 -9.21 18.39
C LYS A 274 -12.29 -8.14 17.58
N ARG A 275 -11.83 -7.07 18.24
CA ARG A 275 -11.01 -6.02 17.59
C ARG A 275 -9.70 -6.57 17.05
N GLU A 276 -8.99 -7.38 17.83
CA GLU A 276 -7.75 -8.05 17.38
C GLU A 276 -8.02 -9.02 16.23
N GLU A 277 -9.10 -9.81 16.29
CA GLU A 277 -9.51 -10.71 15.21
C GLU A 277 -9.70 -9.95 13.89
N ILE A 278 -10.45 -8.84 13.92
CA ILE A 278 -10.70 -8.01 12.73
C ILE A 278 -9.41 -7.39 12.21
N ILE A 279 -8.58 -6.81 13.09
CA ILE A 279 -7.30 -6.21 12.67
C ILE A 279 -6.40 -7.25 12.00
N GLU A 280 -6.28 -8.44 12.60
CA GLU A 280 -5.45 -9.51 12.06
C GLU A 280 -6.00 -10.02 10.72
N TRP A 281 -7.32 -10.17 10.61
CA TRP A 281 -7.95 -10.54 9.34
C TRP A 281 -7.68 -9.49 8.25
N VAL A 282 -7.85 -8.19 8.53
CA VAL A 282 -7.58 -7.11 7.56
C VAL A 282 -6.09 -7.10 7.17
N ARG A 283 -5.18 -7.25 8.13
CA ARG A 283 -3.74 -7.34 7.86
C ARG A 283 -3.41 -8.51 6.94
N ARG A 284 -3.93 -9.70 7.25
CA ARG A 284 -3.64 -10.94 6.54
C ARG A 284 -4.30 -10.99 5.16
N VAL A 285 -5.57 -10.66 5.04
CA VAL A 285 -6.35 -10.85 3.80
C VAL A 285 -6.27 -9.62 2.90
N ILE A 286 -6.49 -8.42 3.45
CA ILE A 286 -6.60 -7.19 2.64
C ILE A 286 -5.24 -6.53 2.42
N ILE A 287 -4.46 -6.27 3.47
CA ILE A 287 -3.24 -5.46 3.32
C ILE A 287 -2.14 -6.31 2.67
N SER A 288 -1.79 -7.42 3.32
CA SER A 288 -0.73 -8.31 2.84
C SER A 288 -1.25 -9.30 1.79
N GLY A 289 -2.48 -9.80 1.97
CA GLY A 289 -2.96 -11.00 1.30
C GLY A 289 -2.04 -12.19 1.53
N SER A 290 -1.37 -12.27 2.69
CA SER A 290 -0.20 -13.10 2.89
C SER A 290 -0.52 -14.58 3.04
N THR A 291 0.08 -15.38 2.17
CA THR A 291 0.55 -16.74 2.50
C THR A 291 1.85 -16.65 3.30
N ASP A 292 2.29 -17.74 3.94
CA ASP A 292 3.56 -17.84 4.69
C ASP A 292 4.77 -17.39 3.84
N TYR A 293 4.70 -17.63 2.54
CA TYR A 293 5.71 -17.19 1.59
C TYR A 293 5.76 -15.66 1.41
N ARG A 294 4.62 -14.98 1.21
CA ARG A 294 4.61 -13.51 1.10
C ARG A 294 5.26 -12.87 2.34
N ARG A 295 5.11 -13.49 3.52
CA ARG A 295 5.81 -13.07 4.74
C ARG A 295 7.32 -13.30 4.66
N TYR A 296 7.77 -14.44 4.14
CA TYR A 296 9.18 -14.71 3.87
C TYR A 296 9.77 -13.69 2.87
N GLN A 297 9.15 -13.44 1.72
CA GLN A 297 9.69 -12.51 0.73
C GLN A 297 9.67 -11.06 1.26
N ALA A 298 8.65 -10.63 2.02
CA ALA A 298 8.65 -9.35 2.74
C ALA A 298 9.74 -9.25 3.83
N ALA A 299 10.19 -10.39 4.37
CA ALA A 299 11.30 -10.44 5.30
C ALA A 299 12.65 -10.47 4.57
N ALA A 300 12.74 -11.18 3.46
CA ALA A 300 13.91 -11.29 2.60
C ALA A 300 14.24 -9.95 1.94
N SER A 301 13.24 -9.19 1.51
CA SER A 301 13.43 -7.84 0.96
C SER A 301 13.98 -6.83 1.96
N LYS A 302 13.75 -7.05 3.27
CA LYS A 302 14.37 -6.23 4.32
C LYS A 302 15.87 -6.51 4.48
N GLN A 303 16.37 -7.62 3.92
CA GLN A 303 17.77 -8.00 3.97
C GLN A 303 18.49 -7.42 2.76
N ARG A 304 19.30 -6.41 3.00
CA ARG A 304 19.83 -5.52 1.95
C ARG A 304 21.23 -5.95 1.54
N TYR A 305 21.42 -6.27 0.27
CA TYR A 305 22.71 -6.63 -0.32
C TYR A 305 22.66 -6.37 -1.82
N ALA A 306 23.12 -5.21 -2.26
CA ALA A 306 23.32 -4.95 -3.68
C ALA A 306 24.51 -4.03 -3.83
N ILE A 307 25.13 -4.09 -5.01
CA ILE A 307 26.03 -3.06 -5.48
C ILE A 307 25.25 -2.11 -6.37
N ARG A 308 25.32 -0.81 -6.07
CA ARG A 308 24.76 0.25 -6.92
C ARG A 308 25.82 0.71 -7.90
N PHE A 309 25.42 1.03 -9.13
CA PHE A 309 26.32 1.55 -10.17
C PHE A 309 26.04 3.05 -10.39
N PRO A 310 26.77 3.96 -9.73
CA PRO A 310 26.54 5.40 -9.88
C PRO A 310 26.86 5.85 -11.30
N GLY A 311 26.03 6.75 -11.86
CA GLY A 311 26.25 7.31 -13.21
C GLY A 311 25.73 6.46 -14.37
N VAL A 312 25.30 5.22 -14.13
CA VAL A 312 24.59 4.39 -15.11
C VAL A 312 23.08 4.63 -14.94
N THR A 313 22.59 5.79 -15.38
CA THR A 313 21.14 6.10 -15.32
C THR A 313 20.51 5.99 -16.70
N TYR A 314 19.64 4.99 -16.85
CA TYR A 314 18.61 4.91 -17.87
C TYR A 314 17.26 4.88 -17.12
N GLY A 315 16.30 5.73 -17.51
CA GLY A 315 14.98 5.80 -16.87
C GLY A 315 14.88 6.78 -15.69
N GLY A 316 14.90 8.08 -15.96
CA GLY A 316 14.20 9.18 -15.24
C GLY A 316 13.85 9.09 -13.75
N GLY A 317 14.67 8.47 -12.89
CA GLY A 317 14.43 8.38 -11.45
C GLY A 317 15.68 8.77 -10.68
N ALA A 318 15.78 10.04 -10.28
CA ALA A 318 16.77 10.47 -9.31
C ALA A 318 16.63 9.63 -8.03
N LEU A 319 17.71 8.95 -7.64
CA LEU A 319 17.84 8.26 -6.36
C LEU A 319 17.63 9.27 -5.22
N SER A 320 16.42 9.34 -4.68
CA SER A 320 16.09 10.05 -3.44
C SER A 320 14.97 9.33 -2.67
N PRO A 321 14.97 9.43 -1.33
CA PRO A 321 14.68 8.31 -0.45
C PRO A 321 13.19 8.24 -0.09
N ARG A 322 12.57 7.05 -0.19
CA ARG A 322 11.72 6.44 0.85
C ARG A 322 10.78 5.32 0.35
N SER A 323 10.78 4.26 1.15
CA SER A 323 9.63 3.56 1.72
C SER A 323 8.83 2.54 0.88
N GLN A 324 9.17 1.27 1.16
CA GLN A 324 8.28 0.20 1.68
C GLN A 324 7.28 -0.49 0.71
N ILE A 325 7.52 -1.80 0.42
CA ILE A 325 6.61 -2.98 0.62
C ILE A 325 6.23 -3.85 -0.63
N ASN A 326 6.45 -5.18 -0.51
CA ASN A 326 5.60 -6.36 -0.83
C ASN A 326 5.72 -7.18 -2.14
N PRO A 327 5.35 -8.49 -2.08
CA PRO A 327 6.16 -9.58 -2.61
C PRO A 327 5.28 -10.57 -3.41
N ASN A 328 4.87 -10.20 -4.62
CA ASN A 328 3.96 -11.04 -5.43
C ASN A 328 4.10 -10.87 -6.92
N SER A 329 5.07 -11.56 -7.49
CA SER A 329 4.92 -12.00 -8.86
C SER A 329 5.74 -13.27 -9.06
N THR A 330 5.10 -14.31 -9.61
CA THR A 330 5.76 -15.45 -10.23
C THR A 330 4.88 -15.84 -11.39
N GLY A 331 5.11 -15.26 -12.56
CA GLY A 331 4.52 -15.69 -13.82
C GLY A 331 5.54 -15.44 -14.93
N HIS A 332 5.93 -16.51 -15.61
CA HIS A 332 6.84 -16.50 -16.75
C HIS A 332 6.30 -15.59 -17.85
N ASN A 333 6.83 -14.38 -17.96
CA ASN A 333 6.79 -13.54 -19.14
C ASN A 333 7.83 -12.45 -18.87
N SER A 334 8.80 -12.23 -19.78
CA SER A 334 9.96 -11.36 -19.51
C SER A 334 9.62 -9.85 -19.54
N GLU A 335 8.50 -9.46 -18.93
CA GLU A 335 8.19 -8.07 -18.59
C GLU A 335 8.54 -7.84 -17.12
N THR A 336 9.80 -7.46 -16.93
CA THR A 336 10.27 -6.54 -15.88
C THR A 336 9.76 -6.82 -14.47
N PHE A 337 10.33 -7.86 -13.89
CA PHE A 337 10.70 -7.83 -12.47
C PHE A 337 11.88 -6.87 -12.34
N GLU A 338 11.61 -5.57 -12.21
CA GLU A 338 12.51 -4.73 -11.42
C GLU A 338 12.21 -5.08 -9.96
N ASP A 339 13.22 -5.48 -9.19
CA ASP A 339 13.16 -5.87 -7.77
C ASP A 339 13.00 -4.61 -6.90
N PRO A 340 11.77 -4.17 -6.57
CA PRO A 340 11.53 -2.82 -6.03
C PRO A 340 11.94 -2.69 -4.55
N ASP A 341 12.64 -3.67 -4.01
CA ASP A 341 13.03 -3.78 -2.61
C ASP A 341 14.55 -3.67 -2.38
N LEU A 342 15.33 -3.42 -3.44
CA LEU A 342 16.73 -3.03 -3.31
C LEU A 342 16.79 -1.52 -3.13
N LEU A 343 16.96 -1.06 -1.90
CA LEU A 343 17.82 0.09 -1.56
C LEU A 343 17.78 0.42 -0.05
N SER A 344 18.88 0.07 0.61
CA SER A 344 19.64 0.83 1.64
C SER A 344 20.41 -0.07 2.62
N GLY A 345 21.15 -1.02 2.08
CA GLY A 345 22.35 -1.65 2.67
C GLY A 345 23.32 -1.92 1.51
N VAL A 346 23.26 -0.99 0.56
CA VAL A 346 23.76 -1.07 -0.80
C VAL A 346 25.05 -0.29 -0.80
N VAL A 347 26.11 -0.93 -1.26
CA VAL A 347 27.42 -0.29 -1.39
C VAL A 347 27.56 0.20 -2.82
N ASP A 348 28.21 1.36 -2.99
CA ASP A 348 28.53 1.82 -4.34
C ASP A 348 29.58 0.94 -4.99
N ALA A 349 29.39 0.67 -6.28
CA ALA A 349 30.36 -0.01 -7.10
C ALA A 349 31.67 0.76 -7.04
N PRO A 350 32.80 0.08 -6.83
CA PRO A 350 34.11 0.68 -7.08
C PRO A 350 34.14 1.29 -8.48
N PRO A 351 34.88 2.40 -8.70
CA PRO A 351 34.88 3.13 -9.98
C PRO A 351 35.09 2.22 -11.20
N ARG A 352 35.94 1.21 -11.07
CA ARG A 352 36.22 0.25 -12.13
C ARG A 352 35.03 -0.65 -12.46
N LEU A 353 34.42 -1.28 -11.44
CA LEU A 353 33.22 -2.11 -11.65
C LEU A 353 32.07 -1.25 -12.20
N ALA A 354 32.00 0.03 -11.80
CA ALA A 354 31.07 1.00 -12.38
C ALA A 354 31.31 1.25 -13.87
N MET A 355 32.56 1.41 -14.29
CA MET A 355 32.94 1.55 -15.70
C MET A 355 32.63 0.29 -16.50
N GLU A 356 32.95 -0.91 -15.99
CA GLU A 356 32.64 -2.18 -16.67
C GLU A 356 31.13 -2.33 -16.92
N MET A 357 30.29 -1.97 -15.94
CA MET A 357 28.84 -1.94 -16.13
C MET A 357 28.41 -0.89 -17.16
N ALA A 358 28.96 0.31 -17.11
CA ALA A 358 28.64 1.37 -18.07
C ALA A 358 28.99 0.96 -19.51
N ASP A 359 30.13 0.29 -19.70
CA ASP A 359 30.59 -0.23 -20.98
C ASP A 359 29.69 -1.37 -21.49
N LEU A 360 29.29 -2.30 -20.63
CA LEU A 360 28.31 -3.33 -20.98
C LEU A 360 26.97 -2.72 -21.42
N ILE A 361 26.49 -1.73 -20.67
CA ILE A 361 25.22 -1.06 -20.99
C ILE A 361 25.34 -0.33 -22.33
N ARG A 362 26.40 0.44 -22.55
CA ARG A 362 26.69 1.05 -23.86
C ARG A 362 26.69 0.01 -24.97
N PHE A 363 27.42 -1.09 -24.78
CA PHE A 363 27.46 -2.19 -25.75
C PHE A 363 26.06 -2.74 -26.04
N LYS A 364 25.19 -2.95 -25.04
CA LYS A 364 23.86 -3.52 -25.24
C LYS A 364 22.77 -2.54 -25.64
N THR A 365 22.96 -1.22 -25.51
CA THR A 365 21.94 -0.21 -25.83
C THR A 365 22.25 0.63 -27.07
N SER A 366 23.51 0.72 -27.52
CA SER A 366 23.87 1.49 -28.72
C SER A 366 23.12 1.04 -29.98
N THR A 367 22.77 1.97 -30.86
CA THR A 367 22.09 1.66 -32.13
C THR A 367 22.92 0.72 -33.00
N LEU A 368 24.19 1.07 -33.21
CA LEU A 368 25.18 0.25 -33.93
C LEU A 368 26.26 -0.21 -32.96
N THR A 369 26.85 -1.37 -33.23
CA THR A 369 28.02 -1.84 -32.49
C THR A 369 29.24 -1.01 -32.84
N ALA A 370 30.16 -0.84 -31.89
CA ALA A 370 31.45 -0.23 -32.16
C ALA A 370 32.25 -1.10 -33.16
N ILE A 371 33.11 -0.47 -33.96
CA ILE A 371 33.97 -1.15 -34.92
C ILE A 371 34.81 -2.21 -34.20
N GLY A 372 34.86 -3.42 -34.75
CA GLY A 372 35.58 -4.56 -34.16
C GLY A 372 34.76 -5.37 -33.15
N PHE A 373 33.58 -4.90 -32.75
CA PHE A 373 32.68 -5.64 -31.86
C PHE A 373 31.46 -6.19 -32.59
N GLN A 374 31.07 -7.41 -32.23
CA GLN A 374 29.84 -8.05 -32.68
C GLN A 374 28.86 -8.19 -31.53
N ARG A 375 27.57 -8.04 -31.81
CA ARG A 375 26.52 -8.11 -30.79
C ARG A 375 25.30 -8.86 -31.30
N ASN A 376 24.76 -9.70 -30.43
CA ASN A 376 23.43 -10.26 -30.59
C ASN A 376 22.46 -9.61 -29.61
N GLY A 377 21.33 -9.15 -30.16
CA GLY A 377 20.24 -8.48 -29.44
C GLY A 377 20.59 -7.09 -28.94
N VAL A 378 19.58 -6.25 -28.80
CA VAL A 378 19.67 -4.90 -28.21
C VAL A 378 18.76 -4.85 -26.99
N TRP A 379 19.26 -4.30 -25.89
CA TRP A 379 18.45 -4.06 -24.69
C TRP A 379 17.68 -2.74 -24.85
N GLY A 380 16.37 -2.80 -24.61
CA GLY A 380 15.59 -1.60 -24.35
C GLY A 380 15.92 -1.02 -22.97
N GLU A 381 15.44 0.19 -22.70
CA GLU A 381 15.70 0.93 -21.46
C GLU A 381 15.36 0.11 -20.20
N GLU A 382 14.18 -0.50 -20.15
CA GLU A 382 13.78 -1.29 -18.98
C GLU A 382 14.54 -2.62 -18.87
N THR A 383 14.94 -3.21 -20.00
CA THR A 383 15.81 -4.41 -19.97
C THR A 383 17.18 -4.04 -19.41
N ALA A 384 17.75 -2.91 -19.82
CA ALA A 384 19.01 -2.43 -19.31
C ALA A 384 18.94 -2.17 -17.79
N SER A 385 17.92 -1.44 -17.33
CA SER A 385 17.64 -1.20 -15.90
C SER A 385 17.58 -2.51 -15.10
N GLN A 386 16.79 -3.47 -15.57
CA GLN A 386 16.68 -4.79 -14.96
C GLN A 386 18.02 -5.54 -14.89
N LYS A 387 18.83 -5.50 -15.95
CA LYS A 387 20.13 -6.18 -15.96
C LYS A 387 21.14 -5.53 -15.01
N VAL A 388 21.14 -4.20 -14.90
CA VAL A 388 21.95 -3.49 -13.89
C VAL A 388 21.60 -3.97 -12.48
N GLU A 389 20.30 -4.06 -12.19
CA GLU A 389 19.80 -4.50 -10.90
C GLU A 389 20.18 -5.96 -10.58
N HIS A 390 19.92 -6.87 -11.51
CA HIS A 390 20.22 -8.30 -11.37
C HIS A 390 21.72 -8.55 -11.12
N LEU A 391 22.58 -7.86 -11.87
CA LEU A 391 24.03 -7.96 -11.71
C LEU A 391 24.47 -7.28 -10.40
N GLY A 392 23.85 -6.16 -10.02
CA GLY A 392 24.07 -5.51 -8.72
C GLY A 392 23.75 -6.40 -7.53
N LEU A 393 22.69 -7.20 -7.61
CA LEU A 393 22.35 -8.24 -6.62
C LEU A 393 23.41 -9.33 -6.53
N MET A 394 23.86 -9.83 -7.69
CA MET A 394 24.84 -10.90 -7.77
C MET A 394 26.18 -10.46 -7.15
N PHE A 395 26.70 -9.30 -7.56
CA PHE A 395 27.91 -8.74 -6.96
C PHE A 395 27.71 -8.35 -5.50
N GLY A 396 26.51 -7.90 -5.12
CA GLY A 396 26.14 -7.67 -3.73
C GLY A 396 26.21 -8.91 -2.86
N ALA A 397 25.82 -10.08 -3.41
CA ALA A 397 25.92 -11.36 -2.70
C ALA A 397 27.38 -11.79 -2.51
N LEU A 398 28.23 -11.58 -3.53
CA LEU A 398 29.67 -11.82 -3.41
C LEU A 398 30.32 -10.91 -2.36
N ALA A 399 29.96 -9.62 -2.34
CA ALA A 399 30.53 -8.64 -1.42
C ALA A 399 30.06 -8.79 0.03
N ALA A 400 28.81 -9.22 0.25
CA ALA A 400 28.21 -9.25 1.57
C ALA A 400 28.95 -10.20 2.53
N SER A 401 29.02 -9.82 3.81
CA SER A 401 29.74 -10.60 4.83
C SER A 401 29.12 -11.98 5.05
N PRO A 402 29.94 -13.05 5.21
CA PRO A 402 29.49 -14.39 5.60
C PRO A 402 28.82 -14.43 6.97
N ALA A 403 29.26 -13.58 7.90
CA ALA A 403 28.70 -13.47 9.24
C ALA A 403 27.42 -12.62 9.32
N GLY A 404 27.09 -11.90 8.24
CA GLY A 404 25.90 -11.06 8.17
C GLY A 404 24.62 -11.85 7.93
N VAL A 405 23.47 -11.18 8.06
CA VAL A 405 22.14 -11.76 7.78
C VAL A 405 22.01 -12.28 6.34
N VAL A 406 22.79 -11.70 5.42
CA VAL A 406 22.84 -12.09 4.01
C VAL A 406 23.61 -13.40 3.81
N LYS A 407 24.58 -13.69 4.69
CA LYS A 407 25.54 -14.80 4.58
C LYS A 407 26.23 -14.83 3.20
N GLY A 408 26.71 -13.67 2.74
CA GLY A 408 27.38 -13.55 1.44
C GLY A 408 28.78 -14.17 1.45
N ARG A 409 29.53 -14.03 0.33
CA ARG A 409 30.87 -14.65 0.23
C ARG A 409 31.94 -13.88 1.00
N GLY A 410 31.82 -12.56 1.10
CA GLY A 410 32.80 -11.67 1.71
C GLY A 410 33.95 -11.26 0.78
N VAL A 411 33.75 -11.29 -0.54
CA VAL A 411 34.76 -10.86 -1.51
C VAL A 411 34.99 -9.34 -1.35
N PRO A 412 36.24 -8.87 -1.18
CA PRO A 412 36.53 -7.45 -1.10
C PRO A 412 36.05 -6.70 -2.35
N LEU A 413 35.48 -5.51 -2.17
CA LEU A 413 34.95 -4.72 -3.28
C LEU A 413 36.01 -4.46 -4.37
N SER A 414 37.27 -4.24 -3.98
CA SER A 414 38.38 -4.02 -4.91
C SER A 414 38.68 -5.21 -5.83
N GLN A 415 38.24 -6.42 -5.48
CA GLN A 415 38.42 -7.64 -6.26
C GLN A 415 37.22 -7.94 -7.19
N LEU A 416 36.13 -7.16 -7.11
CA LEU A 416 34.96 -7.37 -7.95
C LEU A 416 35.21 -6.85 -9.37
N THR A 417 34.99 -7.74 -10.34
CA THR A 417 35.13 -7.49 -11.79
C THR A 417 34.16 -8.41 -12.53
N PHE A 418 33.68 -7.99 -13.70
CA PHE A 418 32.92 -8.86 -14.60
C PHE A 418 33.72 -10.08 -15.06
N GLY A 419 35.06 -10.02 -15.01
CA GLY A 419 35.93 -11.16 -15.27
C GLY A 419 35.68 -12.35 -14.33
N LEU A 420 35.12 -12.13 -13.13
CA LEU A 420 34.75 -13.23 -12.22
C LEU A 420 33.64 -14.13 -12.81
N LEU A 421 32.82 -13.60 -13.72
CA LEU A 421 31.62 -14.30 -14.20
C LEU A 421 31.92 -15.41 -15.22
N ILE A 422 33.18 -15.59 -15.63
CA ILE A 422 33.58 -16.71 -16.49
C ILE A 422 34.02 -17.94 -15.69
N PHE A 423 34.09 -17.87 -14.36
CA PHE A 423 34.59 -18.99 -13.55
C PHE A 423 33.41 -19.83 -13.01
N PRO A 424 33.36 -21.15 -13.28
CA PRO A 424 32.28 -22.04 -12.83
C PRO A 424 32.03 -21.99 -11.32
N GLY A 425 33.09 -21.94 -10.50
CA GLY A 425 32.98 -21.94 -9.04
C GLY A 425 32.19 -20.76 -8.47
N VAL A 426 32.27 -19.58 -9.11
CA VAL A 426 31.48 -18.40 -8.73
C VAL A 426 29.97 -18.66 -8.90
N TRP A 427 29.59 -19.33 -9.99
CA TRP A 427 28.20 -19.63 -10.29
C TRP A 427 27.65 -20.77 -9.46
N ASP A 428 28.42 -21.84 -9.28
CA ASP A 428 28.01 -22.97 -8.43
C ASP A 428 27.81 -22.51 -6.98
N TRP A 429 28.70 -21.65 -6.45
CA TRP A 429 28.48 -21.01 -5.15
C TRP A 429 27.23 -20.12 -5.14
N TYR A 430 27.05 -19.26 -6.13
CA TYR A 430 25.90 -18.33 -6.16
C TYR A 430 24.57 -19.09 -6.19
N LEU A 431 24.48 -20.17 -6.97
CA LEU A 431 23.31 -21.04 -7.05
C LEU A 431 23.03 -21.74 -5.71
N GLN A 432 24.04 -22.37 -5.12
CA GLN A 432 23.92 -23.02 -3.81
C GLN A 432 23.55 -22.02 -2.71
N TRP A 433 24.14 -20.83 -2.72
CA TRP A 433 23.83 -19.77 -1.78
C TRP A 433 22.37 -19.31 -1.91
N ARG A 434 21.85 -19.15 -3.14
CA ARG A 434 20.43 -18.84 -3.38
C ARG A 434 19.52 -19.95 -2.87
N GLU A 435 19.87 -21.21 -3.14
CA GLU A 435 19.13 -22.37 -2.65
C GLU A 435 19.12 -22.44 -1.12
N GLN A 436 20.26 -22.31 -0.45
CA GLN A 436 20.31 -22.36 1.02
C GLN A 436 19.53 -21.21 1.66
N ARG A 437 19.52 -20.04 1.02
CA ARG A 437 18.82 -18.86 1.51
C ARG A 437 17.30 -18.97 1.32
N ARG A 438 16.85 -19.51 0.19
CA ARG A 438 15.42 -19.63 -0.17
C ARG A 438 14.79 -20.97 0.21
N GLY A 439 15.58 -22.04 0.23
CA GLY A 439 15.20 -23.44 0.37
C GLY A 439 15.02 -24.20 -0.96
N PHE A 440 15.09 -23.54 -2.12
CA PHE A 440 14.91 -24.17 -3.44
C PHE A 440 15.27 -23.20 -4.60
N TYR A 441 15.37 -23.74 -5.81
CA TYR A 441 15.61 -22.99 -7.05
C TYR A 441 14.34 -22.45 -7.71
N THR A 442 14.47 -21.31 -8.39
CA THR A 442 13.40 -20.67 -9.16
C THR A 442 13.88 -20.31 -10.57
N LYS A 443 12.98 -19.78 -11.39
CA LYS A 443 13.33 -19.22 -12.70
C LYS A 443 14.43 -18.16 -12.64
N TRP A 444 14.56 -17.42 -11.54
CA TRP A 444 15.63 -16.43 -11.38
C TRP A 444 17.01 -16.98 -11.68
N GLU A 445 17.33 -18.15 -11.11
CA GLU A 445 18.65 -18.76 -11.22
C GLU A 445 18.96 -19.15 -12.66
N GLU A 446 17.97 -19.68 -13.38
CA GLU A 446 18.08 -19.94 -14.81
C GLU A 446 18.25 -18.65 -15.63
N ASP A 447 17.47 -17.61 -15.35
CA ASP A 447 17.56 -16.32 -16.05
C ASP A 447 18.93 -15.67 -15.85
N MET A 448 19.53 -15.80 -14.66
CA MET A 448 20.90 -15.31 -14.40
C MET A 448 21.95 -16.11 -15.18
N LEU A 449 21.82 -17.44 -15.26
CA LEU A 449 22.69 -18.27 -16.09
C LEU A 449 22.56 -17.92 -17.58
N MET A 450 21.33 -17.65 -18.05
CA MET A 450 21.09 -17.20 -19.43
C MET A 450 21.74 -15.84 -19.73
N VAL A 451 21.74 -14.91 -18.77
CA VAL A 451 22.50 -13.66 -18.89
C VAL A 451 23.99 -13.96 -19.02
N ALA A 452 24.55 -14.81 -18.15
CA ALA A 452 25.96 -15.18 -18.20
C ALA A 452 26.34 -15.80 -19.55
N MET A 453 25.55 -16.75 -20.03
CA MET A 453 25.71 -17.40 -21.33
C MET A 453 25.68 -16.38 -22.47
N ALA A 454 24.77 -15.40 -22.42
CA ALA A 454 24.69 -14.35 -23.44
C ALA A 454 25.92 -13.43 -23.43
N LEU A 455 26.57 -13.23 -22.27
CA LEU A 455 27.78 -12.42 -22.14
C LEU A 455 29.05 -13.15 -22.55
N THR A 456 29.06 -14.48 -22.55
CA THR A 456 30.23 -15.32 -22.92
C THR A 456 30.09 -16.01 -24.27
N ARG A 457 28.95 -15.85 -24.94
CA ARG A 457 28.64 -16.46 -26.24
C ARG A 457 29.74 -16.19 -27.27
N ALA A 458 30.04 -17.21 -28.07
CA ALA A 458 30.97 -17.11 -29.20
C ALA A 458 30.64 -15.90 -30.09
N GLU A 459 31.69 -15.19 -30.49
CA GLU A 459 31.70 -13.98 -31.34
C GLU A 459 31.01 -12.74 -30.75
N VAL A 460 29.84 -12.89 -30.13
CA VAL A 460 28.94 -11.78 -29.80
C VAL A 460 28.82 -11.45 -28.31
N GLY A 461 29.42 -12.27 -27.45
CA GLY A 461 29.42 -12.08 -26.00
C GLY A 461 30.27 -10.88 -25.59
N TRP A 462 29.76 -10.03 -24.70
CA TRP A 462 30.50 -8.85 -24.24
C TRP A 462 31.77 -9.26 -23.47
N ILE A 463 31.65 -10.09 -22.43
CA ILE A 463 32.81 -10.55 -21.64
C ILE A 463 33.83 -11.25 -22.55
N ARG A 464 33.37 -12.05 -23.52
CA ARG A 464 34.25 -12.72 -24.50
C ARG A 464 35.12 -11.74 -25.29
N GLN A 465 34.60 -10.56 -25.61
CA GLN A 465 35.28 -9.52 -26.38
C GLN A 465 36.15 -8.58 -25.52
N HIS A 466 36.24 -8.81 -24.21
CA HIS A 466 36.96 -7.99 -23.24
C HIS A 466 37.96 -8.81 -22.38
N PRO A 467 39.04 -9.37 -22.97
CA PRO A 467 40.03 -10.17 -22.24
C PRO A 467 40.76 -9.39 -21.12
N GLU A 468 40.84 -8.07 -21.22
CA GLU A 468 41.41 -7.19 -20.19
C GLU A 468 40.69 -7.26 -18.83
N LEU A 469 39.47 -7.82 -18.79
CA LEU A 469 38.75 -8.06 -17.54
C LEU A 469 39.50 -9.04 -16.61
N LEU A 470 40.33 -9.93 -17.18
CA LEU A 470 41.11 -10.92 -16.45
C LEU A 470 42.25 -10.30 -15.61
N THR A 471 42.81 -9.16 -16.03
CA THR A 471 44.02 -8.55 -15.44
C THR A 471 43.92 -8.28 -13.93
N LYS A 472 42.70 -8.23 -13.39
CA LYS A 472 42.44 -7.96 -11.98
C LYS A 472 41.67 -9.07 -11.27
N VAL A 473 41.41 -10.18 -11.96
CA VAL A 473 40.94 -11.38 -11.29
C VAL A 473 42.07 -11.86 -10.39
N GLN A 474 41.72 -12.13 -9.14
CA GLN A 474 42.62 -12.70 -8.14
C GLN A 474 42.07 -14.06 -7.74
N PRO A 475 42.91 -15.00 -7.28
CA PRO A 475 42.42 -16.24 -6.69
C PRO A 475 41.45 -15.93 -5.54
N ILE A 476 40.31 -16.62 -5.52
CA ILE A 476 39.34 -16.53 -4.44
C ILE A 476 39.13 -17.94 -3.94
N GLU A 477 39.56 -18.20 -2.71
CA GLU A 477 39.50 -19.53 -2.09
C GLU A 477 38.13 -20.19 -2.32
N GLY A 478 38.12 -21.43 -2.80
CA GLY A 478 36.90 -22.20 -3.07
C GLY A 478 35.99 -21.69 -4.21
N LEU A 479 36.34 -20.58 -4.89
CA LEU A 479 35.60 -20.09 -6.06
C LEU A 479 36.42 -20.04 -7.35
N ILE A 480 37.68 -19.63 -7.26
CA ILE A 480 38.58 -19.42 -8.39
C ILE A 480 39.98 -19.88 -7.98
N ALA A 481 40.46 -20.94 -8.63
CA ALA A 481 41.81 -21.45 -8.42
C ALA A 481 42.84 -20.69 -9.29
N PRO A 482 44.12 -20.57 -8.85
CA PRO A 482 45.17 -19.93 -9.64
C PRO A 482 45.33 -20.54 -11.04
N GLU A 483 45.20 -21.86 -11.17
CA GLU A 483 45.37 -22.59 -12.43
C GLU A 483 44.27 -22.23 -13.45
N GLU A 484 43.05 -21.92 -12.98
CA GLU A 484 41.96 -21.46 -13.84
C GLU A 484 42.24 -20.07 -14.40
N ILE A 485 42.86 -19.19 -13.60
CA ILE A 485 43.28 -17.84 -14.04
C ILE A 485 44.39 -17.98 -15.09
N GLU A 486 45.37 -18.85 -14.86
CA GLU A 486 46.42 -19.12 -15.84
C GLU A 486 45.86 -19.69 -17.15
N PHE A 487 44.90 -20.60 -17.08
CA PHE A 487 44.22 -21.12 -18.27
C PHE A 487 43.51 -20.01 -19.03
N ALA A 488 42.74 -19.17 -18.35
CA ALA A 488 42.05 -18.03 -18.97
C ALA A 488 43.02 -16.99 -19.56
N ALA A 489 44.23 -16.84 -18.98
CA ALA A 489 45.26 -15.95 -19.51
C ALA A 489 45.91 -16.49 -20.79
N ARG A 490 46.05 -17.82 -20.88
CA ARG A 490 46.56 -18.49 -22.09
C ARG A 490 45.52 -18.55 -23.20
N ASP A 491 44.26 -18.84 -22.86
CA ASP A 491 43.16 -18.99 -23.81
C ASP A 491 41.84 -18.44 -23.23
N TRP A 492 41.65 -17.13 -23.38
CA TRP A 492 40.44 -16.43 -22.92
C TRP A 492 39.16 -16.96 -23.59
N HIS A 493 39.24 -17.27 -24.89
CA HIS A 493 38.10 -17.76 -25.64
C HIS A 493 37.73 -19.19 -25.21
N GLY A 494 38.72 -20.07 -25.03
CA GLY A 494 38.54 -21.41 -24.49
C GLY A 494 37.96 -21.40 -23.07
N ALA A 495 38.39 -20.47 -22.21
CA ALA A 495 37.79 -20.28 -20.89
C ALA A 495 36.31 -19.85 -20.97
N CYS A 496 35.97 -18.90 -21.86
CA CYS A 496 34.58 -18.53 -22.12
C CYS A 496 33.75 -19.72 -22.64
N ASP A 497 34.30 -20.56 -23.52
CA ASP A 497 33.62 -21.74 -24.08
C ASP A 497 33.44 -22.86 -23.04
N ALA A 498 34.42 -23.06 -22.15
CA ALA A 498 34.30 -23.97 -21.01
C ALA A 498 33.17 -23.51 -20.08
N PHE A 499 33.14 -22.22 -19.73
CA PHE A 499 32.10 -21.66 -18.91
C PHE A 499 30.71 -21.69 -19.57
N HIS A 500 30.61 -21.35 -20.85
CA HIS A 500 29.34 -21.34 -21.57
C HIS A 500 28.70 -22.74 -21.55
N ARG A 501 29.50 -23.80 -21.72
CA ARG A 501 29.05 -25.19 -21.59
C ARG A 501 28.61 -25.51 -20.16
N HIS A 502 29.38 -25.09 -19.14
CA HIS A 502 29.01 -25.26 -17.73
C HIS A 502 27.64 -24.61 -17.42
N ALA A 503 27.47 -23.34 -17.78
CA ALA A 503 26.24 -22.59 -17.55
C ALA A 503 25.04 -23.20 -18.30
N ALA A 504 25.23 -23.68 -19.53
CA ALA A 504 24.19 -24.37 -20.30
C ALA A 504 23.73 -25.67 -19.64
N ASN A 505 24.66 -26.48 -19.12
CA ASN A 505 24.34 -27.71 -18.40
C ASN A 505 23.62 -27.39 -17.10
N ARG A 506 24.14 -26.44 -16.32
CA ARG A 506 23.52 -26.04 -15.05
C ARG A 506 22.14 -25.43 -15.24
N SER A 507 21.92 -24.68 -16.32
CA SER A 507 20.59 -24.16 -16.68
C SER A 507 19.56 -25.28 -16.87
N LYS A 508 19.93 -26.36 -17.58
CA LYS A 508 19.07 -27.55 -17.76
C LYS A 508 18.81 -28.30 -16.45
N GLU A 509 19.79 -28.38 -15.56
CA GLU A 509 19.60 -28.98 -14.23
C GLU A 509 18.64 -28.15 -13.39
N ILE A 510 18.84 -26.83 -13.34
CA ILE A 510 17.98 -25.89 -12.63
C ILE A 510 16.55 -25.95 -13.17
N GLN A 511 16.35 -26.04 -14.49
CA GLN A 511 15.02 -26.23 -15.09
C GLN A 511 14.28 -27.47 -14.58
N ARG A 512 14.99 -28.56 -14.27
CA ARG A 512 14.38 -29.80 -13.77
C ARG A 512 13.96 -29.73 -12.30
N VAL A 513 14.65 -28.90 -11.50
CA VAL A 513 14.45 -28.83 -10.05
C VAL A 513 13.77 -27.55 -9.59
N MET A 514 13.69 -26.52 -10.45
CA MET A 514 13.08 -25.26 -10.07
C MET A 514 11.61 -25.45 -9.72
N ARG A 515 11.16 -24.70 -8.72
CA ARG A 515 9.78 -24.71 -8.27
C ARG A 515 9.15 -23.36 -8.56
N VAL A 516 7.92 -23.39 -9.05
CA VAL A 516 7.07 -22.19 -9.11
C VAL A 516 6.71 -21.84 -7.67
N HIS A 517 7.30 -20.74 -7.17
CA HIS A 517 7.23 -20.38 -5.76
C HIS A 517 5.79 -20.12 -5.27
N ARG A 518 4.96 -19.58 -6.15
CA ARG A 518 3.55 -19.30 -5.91
C ARG A 518 2.83 -19.41 -7.23
N ASP A 519 1.63 -19.99 -7.21
CA ASP A 519 0.75 -19.88 -8.34
C ASP A 519 0.42 -18.38 -8.59
N PRO A 520 0.83 -17.77 -9.72
CA PRO A 520 0.53 -16.35 -10.01
C PRO A 520 -0.96 -16.05 -9.96
N PHE A 521 -1.77 -17.09 -10.23
CA PHE A 521 -3.20 -17.01 -10.30
C PHE A 521 -3.86 -17.14 -8.93
N GLU A 522 -3.16 -17.63 -7.88
CA GLU A 522 -3.71 -17.79 -6.52
C GLU A 522 -4.54 -16.58 -6.04
N PRO A 523 -4.10 -15.31 -6.21
CA PRO A 523 -4.89 -14.19 -5.75
C PRO A 523 -6.27 -14.05 -6.40
N ILE A 524 -6.41 -14.56 -7.62
CA ILE A 524 -7.56 -14.42 -8.50
C ILE A 524 -8.19 -15.78 -8.85
N MET A 525 -7.80 -16.87 -8.19
CA MET A 525 -8.32 -18.20 -8.51
C MET A 525 -9.85 -18.26 -8.44
N VAL A 526 -10.43 -17.63 -7.41
CA VAL A 526 -11.90 -17.51 -7.26
C VAL A 526 -12.60 -16.84 -8.46
N ILE A 527 -11.87 -16.05 -9.24
CA ILE A 527 -12.36 -15.41 -10.46
C ILE A 527 -12.14 -16.31 -11.67
N LEU A 528 -10.96 -16.92 -11.78
CA LEU A 528 -10.63 -17.80 -12.90
C LEU A 528 -11.44 -19.10 -12.88
N GLU A 529 -11.86 -19.55 -11.70
CA GLU A 529 -12.72 -20.72 -11.51
C GLU A 529 -14.18 -20.43 -11.88
N ALA A 530 -14.61 -19.17 -11.89
CA ALA A 530 -15.97 -18.80 -12.30
C ALA A 530 -16.23 -19.13 -13.79
N ASP A 531 -17.50 -19.36 -14.14
CA ASP A 531 -17.92 -19.62 -15.52
C ASP A 531 -17.63 -18.43 -16.45
N SER A 532 -17.78 -17.22 -15.91
CA SER A 532 -17.48 -15.96 -16.59
C SER A 532 -16.51 -15.11 -15.76
N PRO A 533 -15.18 -15.36 -15.86
CA PRO A 533 -14.18 -14.63 -15.10
C PRO A 533 -14.27 -13.12 -15.28
N LEU A 534 -14.56 -12.66 -16.51
CA LEU A 534 -14.71 -11.24 -16.82
C LEU A 534 -15.93 -10.62 -16.15
N ALA A 535 -17.07 -11.31 -16.15
CA ALA A 535 -18.28 -10.82 -15.47
C ALA A 535 -18.10 -10.80 -13.94
N GLU A 536 -17.40 -11.79 -13.38
CA GLU A 536 -17.07 -11.79 -11.95
C GLU A 536 -16.20 -10.59 -11.58
N TYR A 537 -15.15 -10.31 -12.36
CA TYR A 537 -14.28 -9.14 -12.11
C TYR A 537 -14.99 -7.80 -12.31
N ARG A 538 -15.93 -7.72 -13.24
CA ARG A 538 -16.74 -6.50 -13.49
C ARG A 538 -17.50 -6.05 -12.24
N LYS A 539 -17.89 -6.96 -11.33
CA LYS A 539 -18.55 -6.58 -10.07
C LYS A 539 -17.75 -5.56 -9.25
N ILE A 540 -16.42 -5.54 -9.40
CA ILE A 540 -15.55 -4.55 -8.75
C ILE A 540 -15.84 -3.13 -9.27
N THR A 541 -16.07 -2.95 -10.57
CA THR A 541 -16.39 -1.62 -11.13
C THR A 541 -17.76 -1.15 -10.65
N ASP A 542 -18.72 -2.06 -10.50
CA ASP A 542 -20.05 -1.74 -9.99
C ASP A 542 -19.99 -1.33 -8.50
N GLU A 543 -19.16 -2.02 -7.69
CA GLU A 543 -18.93 -1.64 -6.29
C GLU A 543 -18.22 -0.29 -6.15
N ILE A 544 -17.32 0.09 -7.08
CA ILE A 544 -16.71 1.43 -7.10
C ILE A 544 -17.79 2.49 -7.29
N LEU A 545 -18.65 2.34 -8.31
CA LEU A 545 -19.70 3.31 -8.62
C LEU A 545 -20.75 3.38 -7.51
N LYS A 546 -21.18 2.24 -6.96
CA LYS A 546 -22.10 2.16 -5.82
C LYS A 546 -21.59 2.90 -4.59
N ARG A 547 -20.27 2.97 -4.41
CA ARG A 547 -19.61 3.60 -3.25
C ARG A 547 -19.00 4.96 -3.58
N MET A 548 -19.22 5.46 -4.79
CA MET A 548 -18.67 6.74 -5.24
C MET A 548 -19.24 7.89 -4.40
N PRO A 549 -18.39 8.76 -3.82
CA PRO A 549 -18.87 9.91 -3.07
C PRO A 549 -19.59 10.92 -3.96
N ASP A 550 -20.51 11.68 -3.36
CA ASP A 550 -21.12 12.84 -4.02
C ASP A 550 -20.04 13.84 -4.48
N GLU A 551 -20.03 14.14 -5.78
CA GLU A 551 -19.02 14.99 -6.41
C GLU A 551 -19.05 16.43 -5.89
N ASN A 552 -20.24 17.00 -5.70
CA ASN A 552 -20.41 18.39 -5.28
C ASN A 552 -19.84 18.62 -3.87
N ARG A 553 -20.02 17.64 -2.99
CA ARG A 553 -19.58 17.72 -1.61
C ARG A 553 -18.16 17.20 -1.38
N TYR A 554 -17.73 16.23 -2.19
CA TYR A 554 -16.45 15.53 -2.07
C TYR A 554 -15.75 15.39 -3.43
N PRO A 555 -15.36 16.51 -4.07
CA PRO A 555 -14.87 16.50 -5.45
C PRO A 555 -13.61 15.64 -5.61
N ARG A 556 -12.68 15.68 -4.64
CA ARG A 556 -11.45 14.90 -4.70
C ARG A 556 -11.68 13.39 -4.49
N PRO A 557 -12.39 12.92 -3.45
CA PRO A 557 -12.75 11.51 -3.34
C PRO A 557 -13.57 10.96 -4.52
N ALA A 558 -14.50 11.77 -5.07
CA ALA A 558 -15.23 11.40 -6.29
C ALA A 558 -14.28 11.23 -7.49
N ALA A 559 -13.36 12.19 -7.69
CA ALA A 559 -12.33 12.09 -8.72
C ALA A 559 -11.42 10.86 -8.56
N GLU A 560 -11.07 10.48 -7.33
CA GLU A 560 -10.31 9.25 -7.05
C GLU A 560 -11.12 7.98 -7.39
N ALA A 561 -12.43 7.97 -7.12
CA ALA A 561 -13.31 6.87 -7.46
C ALA A 561 -13.49 6.73 -8.97
N VAL A 562 -13.74 7.82 -9.70
CA VAL A 562 -13.84 7.80 -11.17
C VAL A 562 -12.54 7.35 -11.82
N ARG A 563 -11.38 7.85 -11.33
CA ARG A 563 -10.07 7.35 -11.78
C ARG A 563 -9.94 5.83 -11.57
N SER A 564 -10.35 5.34 -10.41
CA SER A 564 -10.26 3.91 -10.05
C SER A 564 -11.18 3.06 -10.93
N PHE A 565 -12.40 3.53 -11.19
CA PHE A 565 -13.34 2.92 -12.12
C PHE A 565 -12.74 2.82 -13.52
N LEU A 566 -12.27 3.93 -14.09
CA LEU A 566 -11.68 3.98 -15.43
C LEU A 566 -10.42 3.12 -15.55
N LEU A 567 -9.59 3.06 -14.51
CA LEU A 567 -8.38 2.25 -14.49
C LEU A 567 -8.70 0.75 -14.65
N LEU A 568 -9.72 0.23 -13.96
CA LEU A 568 -10.17 -1.15 -14.16
C LEU A 568 -10.96 -1.32 -15.45
N ARG A 569 -11.88 -0.40 -15.76
CA ARG A 569 -12.77 -0.46 -16.93
C ARG A 569 -12.00 -0.47 -18.24
N LEU A 570 -11.01 0.42 -18.41
CA LEU A 570 -10.14 0.44 -19.59
C LEU A 570 -9.20 -0.75 -19.61
N GLY A 571 -8.68 -1.19 -18.46
CA GLY A 571 -7.91 -2.42 -18.37
C GLY A 571 -8.69 -3.63 -18.91
N LEU A 572 -9.98 -3.74 -18.58
CA LEU A 572 -10.86 -4.83 -18.99
C LEU A 572 -11.18 -4.81 -20.48
N HIS A 573 -11.10 -3.65 -21.14
CA HIS A 573 -11.42 -3.51 -22.57
C HIS A 573 -10.18 -3.65 -23.44
N LEU A 574 -9.07 -3.10 -22.99
CA LEU A 574 -7.87 -2.99 -23.80
C LEU A 574 -6.93 -4.17 -23.61
N GLY A 575 -6.98 -4.84 -22.45
CA GLY A 575 -6.05 -5.92 -22.13
C GLY A 575 -4.59 -5.49 -22.07
N LEU A 576 -4.31 -4.19 -22.00
CA LEU A 576 -2.94 -3.66 -22.07
C LEU A 576 -2.10 -4.06 -20.86
N ARG A 577 -0.79 -4.17 -21.09
CA ARG A 577 0.20 -4.24 -20.02
C ARG A 577 0.23 -2.92 -19.24
N GLN A 578 0.63 -3.00 -17.98
CA GLN A 578 0.65 -1.85 -17.07
C GLN A 578 1.44 -0.66 -17.65
N LYS A 579 2.57 -0.92 -18.32
CA LYS A 579 3.40 0.12 -18.94
C LYS A 579 2.58 0.92 -19.96
N ASN A 580 1.93 0.22 -20.89
CA ASN A 580 1.16 0.85 -21.96
C ASN A 580 -0.03 1.64 -21.41
N LEU A 581 -0.72 1.11 -20.40
CA LEU A 581 -1.84 1.81 -19.77
C LEU A 581 -1.39 3.02 -18.92
N ARG A 582 -0.27 2.89 -18.20
CA ARG A 582 0.33 3.93 -17.36
C ARG A 582 0.86 5.10 -18.18
N GLN A 583 1.51 4.80 -19.32
CA GLN A 583 2.13 5.78 -20.21
C GLN A 583 1.18 6.30 -21.30
N LEU A 584 -0.06 5.78 -21.36
CA LEU A 584 -1.06 6.24 -22.31
C LEU A 584 -1.28 7.74 -22.14
N ARG A 585 -1.05 8.51 -23.21
CA ARG A 585 -1.27 9.95 -23.25
C ARG A 585 -2.73 10.29 -23.47
N LEU A 586 -3.10 11.52 -23.19
CA LEU A 586 -4.45 12.04 -23.44
C LEU A 586 -4.39 13.21 -24.43
N CYS A 587 -5.14 13.08 -25.52
CA CYS A 587 -5.51 14.18 -26.39
C CYS A 587 -7.00 14.52 -26.15
N PRO A 588 -7.32 15.67 -25.53
CA PRO A 588 -8.70 16.08 -25.35
C PRO A 588 -9.44 16.21 -26.67
N ARG A 589 -10.76 16.06 -26.64
CA ARG A 589 -11.61 16.25 -27.82
C ARG A 589 -11.44 17.67 -28.38
N GLY A 590 -11.46 17.80 -29.70
CA GLY A 590 -11.25 19.07 -30.41
C GLY A 590 -9.78 19.53 -30.53
N HIS A 591 -8.83 18.77 -29.98
CA HIS A 591 -7.41 19.02 -30.20
C HIS A 591 -6.86 18.12 -31.30
N PHE A 592 -5.80 18.57 -31.97
CA PHE A 592 -5.11 17.76 -32.96
C PHE A 592 -4.33 16.63 -32.27
N PRO A 593 -4.60 15.36 -32.61
CA PRO A 593 -3.86 14.24 -32.05
C PRO A 593 -2.36 14.29 -32.36
N THR A 594 -1.57 13.66 -31.50
CA THR A 594 -0.15 13.47 -31.76
C THR A 594 0.04 12.57 -32.98
N SER A 595 0.97 12.93 -33.87
CA SER A 595 1.28 12.09 -35.04
C SER A 595 1.83 10.73 -34.62
N GLU A 596 1.51 9.69 -35.40
CA GLU A 596 1.95 8.31 -35.11
C GLU A 596 3.47 8.21 -35.01
N ARG A 597 4.20 8.85 -35.92
CA ARG A 597 5.68 8.93 -35.88
C ARG A 597 6.22 9.48 -34.55
N ARG A 598 5.59 10.53 -34.01
CA ARG A 598 6.01 11.11 -32.73
C ARG A 598 5.66 10.19 -31.56
N LEU A 599 4.56 9.45 -31.64
CA LEU A 599 4.21 8.42 -30.66
C LEU A 599 5.17 7.23 -30.73
N GLU A 600 5.66 6.86 -31.92
CA GLU A 600 6.72 5.86 -32.13
C GLU A 600 8.03 6.30 -31.46
N ASP A 601 8.46 7.55 -31.69
CA ASP A 601 9.66 8.12 -31.07
C ASP A 601 9.57 8.11 -29.53
N MET A 602 8.39 8.42 -28.98
CA MET A 602 8.12 8.40 -27.54
C MET A 602 7.84 6.99 -26.99
N LYS A 603 7.62 5.99 -27.86
CA LYS A 603 7.22 4.61 -27.51
C LYS A 603 6.03 4.56 -26.55
N CYS A 604 5.02 5.39 -26.79
CA CYS A 604 3.79 5.44 -25.98
C CYS A 604 2.54 5.59 -26.85
N GLY A 605 1.39 5.23 -26.30
CA GLY A 605 0.10 5.43 -26.96
C GLY A 605 -0.60 6.73 -26.61
N GLU A 606 -1.73 6.98 -27.24
CA GLU A 606 -2.61 8.12 -26.98
C GLU A 606 -4.09 7.70 -27.01
N LEU A 607 -4.85 8.17 -26.02
CA LEU A 607 -6.31 8.21 -26.05
C LEU A 607 -6.73 9.53 -26.72
N ARG A 608 -7.50 9.42 -27.80
CA ARG A 608 -7.91 10.56 -28.63
C ARG A 608 -9.32 10.37 -29.18
N TRP A 609 -9.96 11.46 -29.60
CA TRP A 609 -11.25 11.39 -30.28
C TRP A 609 -11.07 11.07 -31.77
N SER A 610 -11.84 10.12 -32.30
CA SER A 610 -11.93 9.82 -33.73
C SER A 610 -13.22 10.41 -34.27
N ASP A 611 -13.12 11.46 -35.09
CA ASP A 611 -14.30 12.05 -35.75
C ASP A 611 -14.92 11.10 -36.77
N ARG A 612 -14.09 10.27 -37.42
CA ARG A 612 -14.52 9.27 -38.40
C ARG A 612 -15.43 8.21 -37.78
N GLU A 613 -15.03 7.67 -36.63
CA GLU A 613 -15.72 6.57 -35.95
C GLU A 613 -16.64 7.09 -34.83
N ASN A 614 -16.73 8.41 -34.66
CA ASN A 614 -17.51 9.10 -33.63
C ASN A 614 -17.28 8.52 -32.21
N GLY A 615 -16.01 8.36 -31.83
CA GLY A 615 -15.69 7.69 -30.58
C GLY A 615 -14.27 7.87 -30.07
N TRP A 616 -14.05 7.52 -28.80
CA TRP A 616 -12.74 7.54 -28.17
C TRP A 616 -11.87 6.39 -28.69
N GLU A 617 -10.82 6.72 -29.42
CA GLU A 617 -9.83 5.80 -29.95
C GLU A 617 -8.61 5.70 -29.02
N VAL A 618 -8.19 4.47 -28.74
CA VAL A 618 -6.86 4.18 -28.21
C VAL A 618 -5.96 3.78 -29.37
N LEU A 619 -4.97 4.61 -29.69
CA LEU A 619 -3.92 4.29 -30.65
C LEU A 619 -2.59 4.07 -29.92
N ILE A 620 -1.94 2.93 -30.18
CA ILE A 620 -0.62 2.62 -29.64
C ILE A 620 0.26 2.05 -30.77
N PRO A 621 1.37 2.70 -31.13
CA PRO A 621 2.29 2.16 -32.13
C PRO A 621 2.83 0.80 -31.70
N SER A 622 3.05 -0.10 -32.66
CA SER A 622 3.56 -1.46 -32.39
C SER A 622 4.85 -1.44 -31.57
N VAL A 623 5.77 -0.51 -31.88
CA VAL A 623 7.07 -0.33 -31.21
C VAL A 623 6.99 0.00 -29.72
N ALA A 624 5.83 0.45 -29.22
CA ALA A 624 5.60 0.67 -27.80
C ALA A 624 5.36 -0.66 -27.05
N PHE A 625 4.92 -1.71 -27.75
CA PHE A 625 4.75 -3.04 -27.19
C PHE A 625 6.06 -3.81 -27.19
N LYS A 626 6.29 -4.58 -26.13
CA LYS A 626 7.46 -5.47 -26.04
C LYS A 626 7.49 -6.53 -27.15
N ASN A 627 6.33 -7.00 -27.59
CA ASN A 627 6.17 -8.00 -28.64
C ASN A 627 5.79 -7.36 -29.98
N SER A 628 6.32 -6.16 -30.26
CA SER A 628 6.14 -5.42 -31.51
C SER A 628 6.43 -6.25 -32.77
N GLY A 629 7.41 -7.17 -32.68
CA GLY A 629 7.78 -8.09 -33.76
C GLY A 629 6.93 -9.36 -33.86
N SER A 630 5.88 -9.51 -33.03
CA SER A 630 5.01 -10.68 -33.11
C SER A 630 4.06 -10.61 -34.31
N SER A 631 3.55 -11.77 -34.72
CA SER A 631 2.56 -11.88 -35.81
C SER A 631 1.29 -11.07 -35.56
N PHE A 632 0.94 -10.79 -34.29
CA PHE A 632 -0.21 -9.99 -33.91
C PHE A 632 -0.18 -8.58 -34.52
N PHE A 633 0.98 -7.92 -34.46
CA PHE A 633 1.07 -6.53 -34.91
C PHE A 633 1.33 -6.43 -36.41
N GLY A 634 2.14 -7.32 -36.99
CA GLY A 634 2.50 -7.22 -38.40
C GLY A 634 3.03 -5.82 -38.79
N GLN A 635 3.77 -5.17 -37.88
CA GLN A 635 4.25 -3.78 -37.98
C GLN A 635 3.17 -2.69 -38.02
N LYS A 636 1.90 -2.99 -37.70
CA LYS A 636 0.81 -2.02 -37.61
C LYS A 636 0.53 -1.60 -36.17
N PRO A 637 0.05 -0.37 -35.93
CA PRO A 637 -0.34 0.08 -34.60
C PRO A 637 -1.56 -0.69 -34.07
N PHE A 638 -1.65 -0.81 -32.75
CA PHE A 638 -2.89 -1.17 -32.08
C PHE A 638 -3.87 0.01 -32.18
N ARG A 639 -5.09 -0.25 -32.65
CA ARG A 639 -6.17 0.74 -32.71
C ARG A 639 -7.46 0.10 -32.20
N LEU A 640 -8.10 0.73 -31.23
CA LEU A 640 -9.40 0.29 -30.72
C LEU A 640 -10.29 1.49 -30.41
N ILE A 641 -11.50 1.50 -30.97
CA ILE A 641 -12.56 2.43 -30.53
C ILE A 641 -13.20 1.84 -29.27
N LEU A 642 -13.20 2.62 -28.20
CA LEU A 642 -13.83 2.22 -26.94
C LEU A 642 -15.35 2.21 -27.12
N PRO A 643 -16.05 1.13 -26.76
CA PRO A 643 -17.50 1.09 -26.86
C PRO A 643 -18.13 1.90 -25.73
N ASP A 644 -19.11 2.75 -26.04
CA ASP A 644 -19.86 3.50 -25.03
C ASP A 644 -20.94 2.63 -24.37
N LEU A 645 -20.50 1.61 -23.65
CA LEU A 645 -21.35 0.72 -22.86
C LEU A 645 -21.24 1.08 -21.39
N LEU A 646 -22.39 1.16 -20.71
CA LEU A 646 -22.52 1.47 -19.28
C LEU A 646 -21.91 2.83 -18.92
N ASP A 647 -22.30 3.86 -19.68
CA ASP A 647 -21.90 5.27 -19.45
C ASP A 647 -20.37 5.49 -19.51
N LEU A 648 -19.62 4.70 -20.29
CA LEU A 648 -18.16 4.84 -20.34
C LEU A 648 -17.74 6.26 -20.74
N TYR A 649 -18.36 6.82 -21.78
CA TYR A 649 -18.00 8.15 -22.27
C TYR A 649 -18.32 9.23 -21.24
N LYS A 650 -19.46 9.15 -20.57
CA LYS A 650 -19.82 10.06 -19.48
C LYS A 650 -18.76 10.09 -18.39
N TYR A 651 -18.28 8.93 -17.92
CA TYR A 651 -17.23 8.89 -16.89
C TYR A 651 -15.86 9.34 -17.41
N LEU A 652 -15.54 9.02 -18.67
CA LEU A 652 -14.30 9.41 -19.31
C LEU A 652 -14.22 10.92 -19.52
N GLU A 653 -15.27 11.54 -20.03
CA GLU A 653 -15.40 12.99 -20.23
C GLU A 653 -15.39 13.72 -18.88
N ALA A 654 -16.18 13.29 -17.90
CA ALA A 654 -16.12 13.86 -16.55
C ALA A 654 -14.71 13.76 -15.93
N TYR A 655 -13.99 12.66 -16.22
CA TYR A 655 -12.62 12.50 -15.77
C TYR A 655 -11.66 13.50 -16.42
N ILE A 656 -11.72 13.60 -17.75
CA ILE A 656 -10.86 14.47 -18.55
C ILE A 656 -11.11 15.94 -18.22
N ASP A 657 -12.37 16.37 -18.18
CA ASP A 657 -12.74 17.78 -18.10
C ASP A 657 -12.62 18.34 -16.67
N ARG A 658 -13.03 17.56 -15.67
CA ARG A 658 -13.13 18.05 -14.28
C ARG A 658 -12.21 17.32 -13.32
N HIS A 659 -12.31 15.99 -13.26
CA HIS A 659 -11.67 15.25 -12.18
C HIS A 659 -10.14 15.23 -12.26
N ARG A 660 -9.54 15.19 -13.46
CA ARG A 660 -8.08 15.29 -13.62
C ARG A 660 -7.57 16.59 -13.01
N GLY A 661 -8.23 17.72 -13.28
CA GLY A 661 -7.89 19.02 -12.68
C GLY A 661 -7.93 18.99 -11.15
N VAL A 662 -8.96 18.36 -10.56
CA VAL A 662 -9.09 18.21 -9.09
C VAL A 662 -7.95 17.36 -8.48
N LEU A 663 -7.48 16.34 -9.20
CA LEU A 663 -6.38 15.47 -8.75
C LEU A 663 -5.02 16.15 -8.86
N LEU A 664 -4.80 16.93 -9.93
CA LEU A 664 -3.58 17.69 -10.17
C LEU A 664 -3.43 18.87 -9.20
N GLY A 665 -4.53 19.56 -8.88
CA GLY A 665 -4.47 20.80 -8.12
C GLY A 665 -3.58 21.82 -8.84
N SER A 666 -2.52 22.30 -8.19
CA SER A 666 -1.57 23.26 -8.76
C SER A 666 -0.35 22.60 -9.43
N ALA A 667 -0.30 21.26 -9.54
CA ALA A 667 0.83 20.58 -10.17
C ALA A 667 0.79 20.68 -11.69
N LYS A 668 1.97 20.60 -12.31
CA LYS A 668 2.10 20.50 -13.76
C LYS A 668 1.50 19.19 -14.26
N ASP A 669 0.73 19.26 -15.33
CA ASP A 669 0.14 18.08 -15.97
C ASP A 669 1.24 17.28 -16.71
N PRO A 670 1.41 15.98 -16.42
CA PRO A 670 2.35 15.12 -17.14
C PRO A 670 1.87 14.75 -18.56
N GLY A 671 0.60 14.99 -18.91
CA GLY A 671 -0.01 14.63 -20.20
C GLY A 671 -0.41 13.16 -20.33
N THR A 672 -0.16 12.33 -19.31
CA THR A 672 -0.67 10.95 -19.23
C THR A 672 -2.14 10.94 -18.86
N LEU A 673 -2.92 9.98 -19.38
CA LEU A 673 -4.34 9.83 -19.08
C LEU A 673 -4.57 9.75 -17.57
N PHE A 674 -3.91 8.81 -16.89
CA PHE A 674 -4.04 8.64 -15.46
C PHE A 674 -3.02 9.47 -14.68
N VAL A 675 -3.50 10.19 -13.66
CA VAL A 675 -2.69 11.02 -12.77
C VAL A 675 -2.89 10.67 -11.29
N LYS A 676 -1.83 10.85 -10.50
CA LYS A 676 -1.86 10.70 -9.04
C LYS A 676 -2.68 11.83 -8.43
N THR A 677 -3.22 11.56 -7.24
CA THR A 677 -3.72 12.63 -6.38
C THR A 677 -2.52 13.35 -5.78
N VAL A 678 -2.29 14.60 -6.19
CA VAL A 678 -1.18 15.42 -5.69
C VAL A 678 -1.40 15.77 -4.22
N LYS A 679 -0.34 15.60 -3.42
CA LYS A 679 -0.33 15.89 -1.99
C LYS A 679 0.56 17.11 -1.73
N THR A 680 0.35 17.79 -0.61
CA THR A 680 1.18 18.94 -0.19
C THR A 680 2.68 18.63 -0.17
N THR A 681 3.06 17.36 0.07
CA THR A 681 4.46 16.92 0.16
C THR A 681 5.02 16.32 -1.13
N SER A 682 4.24 16.21 -2.21
CA SER A 682 4.67 15.59 -3.47
C SER A 682 3.95 16.24 -4.65
N ILE A 683 4.70 17.02 -5.43
CA ILE A 683 4.20 17.75 -6.61
C ILE A 683 4.21 16.94 -7.91
N ASP A 684 4.96 15.83 -7.96
CA ASP A 684 4.95 14.95 -9.12
C ASP A 684 3.61 14.20 -9.21
N ALA A 685 2.88 14.42 -10.31
CA ALA A 685 1.59 13.82 -10.59
C ALA A 685 1.65 12.54 -11.45
N ALA A 686 2.80 12.20 -12.03
CA ALA A 686 2.94 11.06 -12.92
C ALA A 686 3.03 9.73 -12.15
N TYR A 687 2.44 8.67 -12.69
CA TYR A 687 2.64 7.33 -12.15
C TYR A 687 3.94 6.72 -12.68
N ASP A 688 4.80 6.26 -11.76
CA ASP A 688 5.84 5.27 -12.07
C ASP A 688 5.28 3.84 -11.95
N SER A 689 6.11 2.84 -12.23
CA SER A 689 5.70 1.42 -12.18
C SER A 689 5.12 1.03 -10.83
N THR A 690 5.84 1.35 -9.74
CA THR A 690 5.48 0.98 -8.38
C THR A 690 4.22 1.69 -7.90
N LYS A 691 4.13 3.01 -8.12
CA LYS A 691 2.97 3.80 -7.73
C LYS A 691 1.72 3.40 -8.52
N PHE A 692 1.87 3.01 -9.79
CA PHE A 692 0.74 2.51 -10.59
C PHE A 692 0.25 1.16 -10.07
N TYR A 693 1.17 0.23 -9.77
CA TYR A 693 0.85 -1.05 -9.14
C TYR A 693 0.15 -0.86 -7.79
N GLU A 694 0.66 0.00 -6.92
CA GLU A 694 0.07 0.28 -5.60
C GLU A 694 -1.30 0.96 -5.71
N ALA A 695 -1.49 1.84 -6.70
CA ALA A 695 -2.80 2.42 -6.98
C ALA A 695 -3.79 1.33 -7.37
N TRP A 696 -3.42 0.44 -8.29
CA TRP A 696 -4.25 -0.71 -8.69
C TRP A 696 -4.58 -1.59 -7.49
N ARG A 697 -3.56 -2.01 -6.73
CA ARG A 697 -3.71 -2.84 -5.54
C ARG A 697 -4.63 -2.18 -4.50
N THR A 698 -4.52 -0.87 -4.31
CA THR A 698 -5.41 -0.11 -3.41
C THR A 698 -6.86 -0.15 -3.88
N VAL A 699 -7.13 -0.09 -5.20
CA VAL A 699 -8.48 -0.25 -5.74
C VAL A 699 -9.03 -1.64 -5.39
N ILE A 700 -8.24 -2.70 -5.62
CA ILE A 700 -8.63 -4.08 -5.28
C ILE A 700 -8.88 -4.25 -3.79
N GLN A 701 -8.01 -3.70 -2.94
CA GLN A 701 -8.18 -3.75 -1.49
C GLN A 701 -9.48 -3.09 -1.04
N ARG A 702 -9.81 -1.92 -1.60
CA ARG A 702 -10.97 -1.12 -1.19
C ARG A 702 -12.30 -1.63 -1.72
N TYR A 703 -12.34 -2.10 -2.96
CA TYR A 703 -13.57 -2.41 -3.69
C TYR A 703 -13.63 -3.85 -4.21
N GLY A 704 -12.49 -4.51 -4.41
CA GLY A 704 -12.46 -5.87 -4.93
C GLY A 704 -12.75 -6.92 -3.86
N ILE A 705 -12.01 -6.87 -2.75
CA ILE A 705 -12.04 -7.91 -1.72
C ILE A 705 -13.27 -7.74 -0.83
N TYR A 706 -14.17 -8.72 -0.81
CA TYR A 706 -15.30 -8.74 0.09
C TYR A 706 -14.85 -8.87 1.55
N ASN A 707 -15.27 -7.93 2.38
CA ASN A 707 -15.01 -7.85 3.81
C ASN A 707 -16.28 -8.23 4.61
N PRO A 708 -16.30 -9.39 5.29
CA PRO A 708 -17.47 -9.87 6.00
C PRO A 708 -17.83 -9.03 7.24
N TYR A 709 -16.91 -8.23 7.77
CA TYR A 709 -17.17 -7.39 8.92
C TYR A 709 -17.83 -6.06 8.55
N THR A 710 -17.73 -5.63 7.29
CA THR A 710 -18.27 -4.35 6.83
C THR A 710 -19.32 -4.49 5.73
N ASP A 711 -19.46 -5.68 5.15
CA ASP A 711 -20.30 -5.95 3.97
C ASP A 711 -19.93 -5.03 2.78
N ARG A 712 -18.62 -4.82 2.60
CA ARG A 712 -18.02 -3.98 1.55
C ARG A 712 -17.10 -4.82 0.68
N GLY A 713 -16.96 -4.43 -0.58
CA GLY A 713 -16.15 -5.15 -1.55
C GLY A 713 -16.96 -6.17 -2.34
N ALA A 714 -16.50 -6.49 -3.54
CA ALA A 714 -17.32 -7.18 -4.54
C ALA A 714 -17.24 -8.73 -4.47
N ILE A 715 -16.07 -9.30 -4.23
CA ILE A 715 -15.80 -10.72 -4.50
C ILE A 715 -15.26 -11.42 -3.25
N LYS A 716 -15.93 -12.52 -2.85
CA LYS A 716 -15.52 -13.37 -1.72
C LYS A 716 -14.28 -14.18 -2.10
N GLY A 717 -13.31 -14.26 -1.18
CA GLY A 717 -12.07 -15.03 -1.38
C GLY A 717 -11.04 -14.37 -2.29
N LEU A 718 -11.34 -13.23 -2.91
CA LEU A 718 -10.37 -12.47 -3.70
C LEU A 718 -9.22 -11.98 -2.82
N LEU A 719 -7.99 -12.05 -3.33
CA LEU A 719 -6.82 -11.50 -2.65
C LEU A 719 -6.24 -10.29 -3.42
N PRO A 720 -5.44 -9.45 -2.74
CA PRO A 720 -4.79 -8.31 -3.37
C PRO A 720 -3.85 -8.75 -4.50
N HIS A 721 -3.98 -8.07 -5.63
CA HIS A 721 -3.24 -8.35 -6.87
C HIS A 721 -3.04 -7.07 -7.70
N GLY A 722 -2.22 -7.17 -8.76
CA GLY A 722 -1.84 -6.05 -9.60
C GLY A 722 -2.44 -6.10 -11.02
N PRO A 723 -2.11 -5.13 -11.89
CA PRO A 723 -2.67 -4.97 -13.23
C PRO A 723 -2.49 -6.19 -14.15
N HIS A 724 -1.38 -6.92 -14.02
CA HIS A 724 -1.09 -8.07 -14.90
C HIS A 724 -2.17 -9.16 -14.80
N ASN A 725 -2.72 -9.37 -13.60
CA ASN A 725 -3.76 -10.38 -13.38
C ASN A 725 -5.06 -10.09 -14.15
N LEU A 726 -5.26 -8.86 -14.62
CA LEU A 726 -6.39 -8.57 -15.49
C LEU A 726 -6.26 -9.20 -16.87
N ARG A 727 -5.02 -9.28 -17.39
CA ARG A 727 -4.72 -9.97 -18.65
C ARG A 727 -4.97 -11.47 -18.50
N ASP A 728 -4.60 -12.03 -17.35
CA ASP A 728 -4.88 -13.43 -17.02
C ASP A 728 -6.38 -13.74 -17.05
N ILE A 729 -7.19 -12.84 -16.47
CA ILE A 729 -8.65 -12.96 -16.44
C ILE A 729 -9.23 -12.84 -17.84
N LEU A 730 -8.75 -11.90 -18.66
CA LEU A 730 -9.20 -11.72 -20.05
C LEU A 730 -8.88 -12.94 -20.91
N ALA A 731 -7.62 -13.38 -20.88
CA ALA A 731 -7.20 -14.56 -21.63
C ALA A 731 -7.99 -15.79 -21.22
N THR A 732 -8.14 -16.04 -19.91
CA THR A 732 -8.92 -17.16 -19.39
C THR A 732 -10.40 -17.06 -19.75
N HIS A 733 -11.00 -15.86 -19.67
CA HIS A 733 -12.40 -15.67 -20.02
C HIS A 733 -12.66 -15.99 -21.49
N ILE A 734 -11.87 -15.42 -22.41
CA ILE A 734 -12.01 -15.70 -23.85
C ILE A 734 -11.74 -17.19 -24.12
N LEU A 735 -10.76 -17.78 -23.46
CA LEU A 735 -10.43 -19.18 -23.61
C LEU A 735 -11.56 -20.12 -23.16
N LYS A 736 -12.20 -19.83 -22.02
CA LYS A 736 -13.38 -20.58 -21.54
C LYS A 736 -14.58 -20.44 -22.47
N GLN A 737 -14.81 -19.25 -23.01
CA GLN A 737 -15.95 -18.97 -23.88
C GLN A 737 -15.79 -19.55 -25.29
N THR A 738 -14.57 -19.59 -25.82
CA THR A 738 -14.32 -19.88 -27.24
C THR A 738 -13.51 -21.16 -27.48
N GLY A 739 -12.76 -21.64 -26.49
CA GLY A 739 -11.78 -22.70 -26.64
C GLY A 739 -10.54 -22.32 -27.48
N SER A 740 -10.47 -21.09 -28.02
CA SER A 740 -9.45 -20.68 -28.98
C SER A 740 -8.29 -19.93 -28.31
N TYR A 741 -7.09 -20.51 -28.37
CA TYR A 741 -5.86 -19.83 -27.95
C TYR A 741 -5.57 -18.58 -28.79
N GLU A 742 -5.96 -18.59 -30.07
CA GLU A 742 -5.77 -17.47 -30.98
C GLU A 742 -6.61 -16.26 -30.57
N GLN A 743 -7.91 -16.46 -30.36
CA GLN A 743 -8.79 -15.37 -29.91
C GLN A 743 -8.38 -14.84 -28.53
N ALA A 744 -7.99 -15.73 -27.61
CA ALA A 744 -7.47 -15.34 -26.32
C ALA A 744 -6.17 -14.53 -26.43
N SER A 745 -5.29 -14.85 -27.39
CA SER A 745 -4.06 -14.11 -27.65
C SER A 745 -4.33 -12.69 -28.15
N TYR A 746 -5.37 -12.49 -28.95
CA TYR A 746 -5.77 -11.16 -29.44
C TYR A 746 -6.24 -10.24 -28.31
N ALA A 747 -6.98 -10.79 -27.34
CA ALA A 747 -7.48 -10.04 -26.18
C ALA A 747 -6.36 -9.46 -25.30
N ILE A 748 -5.17 -10.06 -25.35
CA ILE A 748 -4.01 -9.61 -24.58
C ILE A 748 -2.84 -9.18 -25.47
N GLN A 749 -3.02 -9.05 -26.79
CA GLN A 749 -1.96 -8.70 -27.74
C GLN A 749 -0.71 -9.57 -27.54
N ASP A 750 -0.88 -10.90 -27.53
CA ASP A 750 0.21 -11.88 -27.40
C ASP A 750 0.13 -12.96 -28.49
N THR A 751 0.97 -14.00 -28.45
CA THR A 751 0.89 -15.12 -29.40
C THR A 751 0.11 -16.31 -28.84
N PRO A 752 -0.50 -17.16 -29.70
CA PRO A 752 -1.24 -18.35 -29.25
C PRO A 752 -0.38 -19.31 -28.42
N ASP A 753 0.89 -19.50 -28.79
CA ASP A 753 1.82 -20.40 -28.07
C ASP A 753 2.04 -19.96 -26.62
N VAL A 754 2.20 -18.65 -26.39
CA VAL A 754 2.35 -18.07 -25.06
C VAL A 754 1.08 -18.30 -24.25
N VAL A 755 -0.10 -18.10 -24.86
CA VAL A 755 -1.37 -18.34 -24.19
C VAL A 755 -1.53 -19.82 -23.81
N GLN A 756 -1.19 -20.74 -24.70
CA GLN A 756 -1.28 -22.17 -24.46
C GLN A 756 -0.38 -22.60 -23.28
N GLN A 757 0.86 -22.11 -23.24
CA GLN A 757 1.81 -22.41 -22.16
C GLN A 757 1.35 -21.90 -20.80
N HIS A 758 0.72 -20.72 -20.73
CA HIS A 758 0.37 -20.09 -19.45
C HIS A 758 -1.07 -20.36 -18.98
N TYR A 759 -2.02 -20.50 -19.89
CA TYR A 759 -3.45 -20.57 -19.58
C TYR A 759 -4.10 -21.91 -19.96
N GLY A 760 -3.38 -22.79 -20.66
CA GLY A 760 -3.92 -24.09 -21.10
C GLY A 760 -4.48 -24.97 -19.98
N ARG A 761 -4.03 -24.75 -18.74
CA ARG A 761 -4.52 -25.48 -17.55
C ARG A 761 -6.00 -25.22 -17.18
N PHE A 762 -6.60 -24.15 -17.70
CA PHE A 762 -7.99 -23.77 -17.39
C PHE A 762 -9.02 -24.32 -18.39
N LEU A 763 -8.62 -25.25 -19.26
CA LEU A 763 -9.45 -25.90 -20.29
C LEU A 763 -9.91 -27.35 -20.06
N PRO A 764 -9.33 -28.20 -19.18
CA PRO A 764 -9.60 -29.64 -19.22
C PRO A 764 -11.07 -30.06 -19.08
N GLN A 765 -11.83 -29.40 -18.21
CA GLN A 765 -13.27 -29.68 -18.00
C GLN A 765 -14.14 -29.00 -19.06
N ASP A 766 -13.77 -27.78 -19.46
CA ASP A 766 -14.52 -26.96 -20.42
C ASP A 766 -14.44 -27.50 -21.86
N LYS A 767 -13.35 -28.19 -22.25
CA LYS A 767 -13.22 -28.80 -23.59
C LYS A 767 -14.27 -29.86 -23.87
N ALA A 768 -14.51 -30.75 -22.90
CA ALA A 768 -15.52 -31.80 -23.04
C ALA A 768 -16.94 -31.20 -23.09
N ALA A 769 -17.20 -30.17 -22.28
CA ALA A 769 -18.48 -29.45 -22.29
C ALA A 769 -18.71 -28.65 -23.59
N LEU A 770 -17.67 -27.98 -24.12
CA LEU A 770 -17.74 -27.23 -25.38
C LEU A 770 -17.94 -28.17 -26.58
N ALA A 771 -17.21 -29.30 -26.60
CA ALA A 771 -17.39 -30.35 -27.58
C ALA A 771 -18.80 -30.96 -27.49
N ALA A 772 -19.28 -31.26 -26.28
CA ALA A 772 -20.64 -31.74 -26.06
C ALA A 772 -21.69 -30.75 -26.56
N LYS A 773 -21.51 -29.43 -26.36
CA LYS A 773 -22.43 -28.41 -26.88
C LYS A 773 -22.52 -28.41 -28.41
N ILE A 774 -21.38 -28.53 -29.10
CA ILE A 774 -21.34 -28.62 -30.57
C ILE A 774 -21.97 -29.94 -31.04
N LEU A 775 -21.67 -31.05 -30.36
CA LEU A 775 -22.27 -32.35 -30.69
C LEU A 775 -23.79 -32.35 -30.45
N ASN A 776 -24.25 -31.72 -29.37
CA ASN A 776 -25.67 -31.61 -29.03
C ASN A 776 -26.46 -30.80 -30.05
N GLN A 777 -25.85 -29.82 -30.73
CA GLN A 777 -26.51 -29.11 -31.84
C GLN A 777 -26.92 -30.05 -32.99
N VAL A 778 -26.17 -31.14 -33.21
CA VAL A 778 -26.54 -32.17 -34.20
C VAL A 778 -27.74 -32.98 -33.73
N TRP A 779 -27.83 -33.26 -32.43
CA TRP A 779 -28.95 -34.00 -31.83
C TRP A 779 -30.20 -33.14 -31.65
N GLU A 780 -30.06 -31.82 -31.48
CA GLU A 780 -31.18 -30.86 -31.41
C GLU A 780 -31.75 -30.48 -32.79
N ALA A 781 -30.95 -30.65 -33.85
CA ALA A 781 -31.35 -30.41 -35.24
C ALA A 781 -31.95 -31.65 -35.93
N ALA A 782 -31.94 -32.82 -35.27
CA ALA A 782 -32.56 -34.06 -35.69
C ALA A 782 -33.92 -34.23 -34.99
#